data_AF-A0A4U0XM10-F1
#
_entry.id   AF-A0A4U0XM10-F1
#
_cell.length_a   1.000
_cell.length_b   1.000
_cell.length_c   1.000
_cell.angle_alpha   90.00
_cell.angle_beta   90.00
_cell.angle_gamma   90.00
#
_symmetry.space_group_name_H-M   'P 1'
#
loop_
_entity.id
_entity.type
_entity.pdbx_description
1 polymer ?
#
loop_
_entity_poly.entity_id
_entity_poly.type
_entity_poly.pdbx_seq_one_letter_code
_entity_poly.pdbx_strand_id
1 'polypeptide(L)'
;MQDLTPPETYTLSALSLLCLAILTNAWLRDGEPLLASLAISGLAFAFTYALIRWTGDVFLRRGYKGRDLSKRNGEAMGLVCALVYLLALVNFLPFAFKRDLVEVTAGLAVGGVGGGGGGKEERVLEAQDLEMGRFLHRFPLEKVTFRHNPISSYGFAYGTLASVTLLGILDDSFDMRWRHKFFIPAFAALPMLALYFVDFGVTHVVVPSPLRPYLGELVDLGACYYLYMAAIAIFCPNCINILAGVNGIEVGQSLVIAGLIVLNDLLYILPSTTVPHPPHPAVASHLFSTYLLLPFLGVSLALLRHNWFPARVFVGDTYCYFAGMVFAVVGILGHFSKTLLLLFLPQIFNFLYSAPQLFALVPCPRHRLPRFNARTGLLEPSVASFTEEKPLRPVVGEVLKLLHRVKLLRVEVNGAGRVTETSNFTLLNLWLVWRGPLREDRLAMEILGMQTVVGLLGLWVRHSLALLLFTTDNRMFTYSAAAAATALLLRVAAATDVFAHFMVQNAYAYDVGQWKTDIASAQQIGIDGFALNWIPPDCVTGLGWTVDRIDDAFTAAEAMGFQLIYSFDMSYSTCNVYWNQSFMGDMISKYADSSATYRWNNNILVSTYGGDQVTEYGNEFFQGLKSGLSGSSAITLAPGLTTFSMAAASSGGDPASSASDMLSQYSAADGYLNWQAWPLNVQQNISTSADDAFQSALKSSGRSGPYMMTVSPWQYKDLNDGNPLDSWVAYSDTLFVDRFAQLTGDNAIKPDIIELLTWNDFCESHYLRDLPSETDTAATDYVELGDMGGYVWGQNHAPWRIIAKYYLAWMKTGSPPPITMDQVVYWHRIHPKTAVCTGGSSTAIRNNMMPADAVFAWALVSQDSTISMSVGSNQYWTFEAGPSGPSMGMVPFPVDIDGVVAEVAIVRGGQTVQSGNSSQALSSDCSWQNFNPVVNLVGPGINSGS
;
A
#
# COMPACT_ATOMS: atom_id res chain seq x y z
N MET A 1 -13.70 18.68 -40.58
CA MET A 1 -13.02 17.81 -39.61
C MET A 1 -11.56 18.10 -39.82
N GLN A 2 -10.82 18.45 -38.78
CA GLN A 2 -9.37 18.61 -38.94
C GLN A 2 -8.73 17.25 -38.73
N ASP A 3 -7.95 16.81 -39.71
CA ASP A 3 -7.22 15.56 -39.60
C ASP A 3 -6.21 15.63 -38.45
N LEU A 4 -5.97 14.47 -37.84
CA LEU A 4 -4.89 14.31 -36.89
C LEU A 4 -3.57 14.40 -37.66
N THR A 5 -2.59 15.06 -37.06
CA THR A 5 -1.23 15.04 -37.62
C THR A 5 -0.67 13.60 -37.53
N PRO A 6 0.30 13.22 -38.36
CA PRO A 6 0.90 11.89 -38.27
C PRO A 6 1.43 11.55 -36.86
N PRO A 7 2.15 12.45 -36.14
CA PRO A 7 2.58 12.19 -34.77
C PRO A 7 1.42 11.98 -33.79
N GLU A 8 0.36 12.78 -33.88
CA GLU A 8 -0.85 12.59 -33.06
C GLU A 8 -1.50 11.23 -33.36
N THR A 9 -1.58 10.86 -34.64
CA THR A 9 -2.14 9.56 -35.06
C THR A 9 -1.36 8.41 -34.47
N TYR A 10 -0.02 8.42 -34.58
CA TYR A 10 0.83 7.37 -34.02
C TYR A 10 0.75 7.29 -32.50
N THR A 11 0.84 8.42 -31.80
CA THR A 11 0.82 8.47 -30.33
C THR A 11 -0.52 8.02 -29.76
N LEU A 12 -1.63 8.50 -30.32
CA LEU A 12 -2.98 8.12 -29.88
C LEU A 12 -3.29 6.65 -30.21
N SER A 13 -2.83 6.17 -31.37
CA SER A 13 -3.00 4.75 -31.75
C SER A 13 -2.18 3.83 -30.84
N ALA A 14 -0.92 4.18 -30.55
CA ALA A 14 -0.08 3.41 -29.64
C ALA A 14 -0.67 3.36 -28.22
N LEU A 15 -1.13 4.50 -27.69
CA LEU A 15 -1.81 4.55 -26.40
C LEU A 15 -3.08 3.68 -26.41
N SER A 16 -3.88 3.76 -27.47
CA SER A 16 -5.12 2.99 -27.59
C SER A 16 -4.86 1.49 -27.67
N LEU A 17 -3.86 1.06 -28.45
CA LEU A 17 -3.46 -0.35 -28.55
C LEU A 17 -2.96 -0.89 -27.21
N LEU A 18 -2.15 -0.11 -26.48
CA LEU A 18 -1.69 -0.48 -25.15
C LEU A 18 -2.85 -0.63 -24.17
N CYS A 19 -3.78 0.33 -24.15
CA CYS A 19 -4.93 0.28 -23.26
C CYS A 19 -5.88 -0.88 -23.61
N LEU A 20 -6.10 -1.15 -24.91
CA LEU A 20 -6.89 -2.31 -25.35
C LEU A 20 -6.21 -3.63 -24.97
N ALA A 21 -4.89 -3.72 -25.04
CA ALA A 21 -4.15 -4.89 -24.59
C ALA A 21 -4.32 -5.11 -23.07
N ILE A 22 -4.23 -4.04 -22.27
CA ILE A 22 -4.47 -4.09 -20.82
C ILE A 22 -5.92 -4.51 -20.53
N LEU A 23 -6.92 -3.96 -21.24
CA LEU A 23 -8.32 -4.34 -21.05
C LEU A 23 -8.61 -5.78 -21.48
N THR A 24 -8.00 -6.24 -22.57
CA THR A 24 -8.13 -7.62 -23.01
C THR A 24 -7.53 -8.56 -21.97
N ASN A 25 -6.37 -8.21 -21.41
CA ASN A 25 -5.75 -8.97 -20.33
C ASN A 25 -6.62 -8.97 -19.06
N ALA A 26 -7.12 -7.80 -18.64
CA ALA A 26 -8.02 -7.68 -17.49
C ALA A 26 -9.31 -8.50 -17.70
N TRP A 27 -9.85 -8.53 -18.92
CA TRP A 27 -11.02 -9.34 -19.25
C TRP A 27 -10.72 -10.83 -19.22
N LEU A 28 -9.60 -11.28 -19.78
CA LEU A 28 -9.26 -12.71 -19.90
C LEU A 28 -8.79 -13.33 -18.58
N ARG A 29 -8.15 -12.56 -17.69
CA ARG A 29 -7.50 -13.06 -16.47
C ARG A 29 -8.20 -12.66 -15.17
N ASP A 30 -9.47 -12.25 -15.23
CA ASP A 30 -10.20 -11.70 -14.08
C ASP A 30 -9.41 -10.61 -13.34
N GLY A 31 -8.79 -9.71 -14.11
CA GLY A 31 -7.86 -8.70 -13.61
C GLY A 31 -8.53 -7.60 -12.77
N GLU A 32 -7.69 -6.89 -12.02
CA GLU A 32 -8.10 -5.82 -11.08
C GLU A 32 -8.94 -4.71 -11.75
N PRO A 33 -10.14 -4.38 -11.25
CA PRO A 33 -10.99 -3.32 -11.80
C PRO A 33 -10.31 -1.95 -11.86
N LEU A 34 -9.36 -1.67 -10.95
CA LEU A 34 -8.59 -0.43 -10.97
C LEU A 34 -7.73 -0.29 -12.24
N LEU A 35 -7.11 -1.39 -12.70
CA LEU A 35 -6.33 -1.40 -13.94
C LEU A 35 -7.22 -1.24 -15.17
N ALA A 36 -8.40 -1.84 -15.16
CA ALA A 36 -9.39 -1.64 -16.21
C ALA A 36 -9.86 -0.18 -16.27
N SER A 37 -10.15 0.45 -15.12
CA SER A 37 -10.51 1.87 -15.05
C SER A 37 -9.39 2.77 -15.59
N LEU A 38 -8.12 2.48 -15.25
CA LEU A 38 -6.96 3.21 -15.76
C LEU A 38 -6.81 3.08 -17.28
N ALA A 39 -6.94 1.87 -17.82
CA ALA A 39 -6.86 1.63 -19.26
C ALA A 39 -8.03 2.30 -20.02
N ILE A 40 -9.25 2.23 -19.48
CA ILE A 40 -10.40 2.97 -20.02
C ILE A 40 -10.15 4.47 -20.00
N SER A 41 -9.48 5.00 -18.97
CA SER A 41 -9.12 6.41 -18.88
C SER A 41 -8.14 6.82 -20.00
N GLY A 42 -7.17 5.97 -20.33
CA GLY A 42 -6.28 6.16 -21.47
C GLY A 42 -7.00 6.13 -22.82
N LEU A 43 -7.96 5.21 -23.00
CA LEU A 43 -8.83 5.19 -24.18
C LEU A 43 -9.72 6.43 -24.26
N ALA A 44 -10.30 6.83 -23.13
CA ALA A 44 -11.15 8.01 -23.04
C ALA A 44 -10.38 9.29 -23.37
N PHE A 45 -9.12 9.40 -22.92
CA PHE A 45 -8.20 10.46 -23.32
C PHE A 45 -8.00 10.47 -24.84
N ALA A 46 -7.61 9.32 -25.41
CA ALA A 46 -7.29 9.24 -26.83
C ALA A 46 -8.49 9.55 -27.71
N PHE A 47 -9.65 8.99 -27.35
CA PHE A 47 -10.89 9.20 -28.06
C PHE A 47 -11.40 10.64 -27.94
N THR A 48 -11.36 11.23 -26.73
CA THR A 48 -11.73 12.65 -26.54
C THR A 48 -10.83 13.57 -27.34
N TYR A 49 -9.52 13.33 -27.34
CA TYR A 49 -8.56 14.15 -28.09
C TYR A 49 -8.88 14.13 -29.59
N ALA A 50 -9.09 12.95 -30.16
CA ALA A 50 -9.43 12.79 -31.56
C ALA A 50 -10.81 13.39 -31.90
N LEU A 51 -11.81 13.15 -31.06
CA LEU A 51 -13.17 13.59 -31.31
C LEU A 51 -13.31 15.11 -31.28
N ILE A 52 -12.57 15.81 -30.41
CA ILE A 52 -12.50 17.29 -30.41
C ILE A 52 -11.94 17.80 -31.75
N ARG A 53 -10.88 17.17 -32.28
CA ARG A 53 -10.27 17.53 -33.58
C ARG A 53 -11.23 17.30 -34.75
N TRP A 54 -11.94 16.17 -34.74
CA TRP A 54 -12.87 15.80 -35.81
C TRP A 54 -14.14 16.65 -35.79
N THR A 55 -14.69 16.93 -34.60
CA THR A 55 -15.99 17.61 -34.46
C THR A 55 -15.90 19.13 -34.34
N GLY A 56 -14.71 19.71 -34.11
CA GLY A 56 -14.49 21.16 -33.97
C GLY A 56 -15.22 22.03 -35.00
N ASP A 57 -15.09 21.70 -36.29
CA ASP A 57 -15.71 22.46 -37.38
C ASP A 57 -17.25 22.32 -37.43
N VAL A 58 -17.81 21.27 -36.84
CA VAL A 58 -19.25 21.05 -36.78
C VAL A 58 -19.88 22.04 -35.79
N PHE A 59 -19.29 22.21 -34.62
CA PHE A 59 -19.73 23.19 -33.62
C PHE A 59 -19.64 24.62 -34.17
N LEU A 60 -18.53 24.94 -34.84
CA LEU A 60 -18.35 26.23 -35.52
C LEU A 60 -19.43 26.50 -36.59
N ARG A 61 -19.81 25.48 -37.37
CA ARG A 61 -20.86 25.59 -38.40
C ARG A 61 -22.26 25.75 -37.80
N ARG A 62 -22.53 25.15 -36.64
CA ARG A 62 -23.82 25.20 -35.94
C ARG A 62 -24.03 26.49 -35.13
N GLY A 63 -23.02 27.36 -35.05
CA GLY A 63 -23.11 28.65 -34.38
C GLY A 63 -22.58 28.67 -32.95
N TYR A 64 -22.09 27.54 -32.44
CA TYR A 64 -21.35 27.46 -31.16
C TYR A 64 -19.94 28.05 -31.36
N LYS A 65 -19.87 29.38 -31.29
CA LYS A 65 -18.65 30.16 -31.51
C LYS A 65 -18.35 30.98 -30.28
N GLY A 66 -17.28 30.62 -29.59
CA GLY A 66 -16.75 31.43 -28.52
C GLY A 66 -16.03 32.61 -29.14
N ARG A 67 -16.49 33.82 -28.85
CA ARG A 67 -15.60 34.98 -28.92
C ARG A 67 -14.64 34.83 -27.74
N ASP A 68 -13.48 34.23 -27.99
CA ASP A 68 -12.31 34.81 -27.33
C ASP A 68 -12.40 36.30 -27.70
N LEU A 69 -12.52 37.19 -26.72
CA LEU A 69 -12.51 38.63 -26.99
C LEU A 69 -11.21 39.05 -27.74
N SER A 70 -10.27 38.10 -27.88
CA SER A 70 -9.04 38.15 -28.65
C SER A 70 -9.01 37.30 -29.96
N LYS A 71 -9.80 36.22 -30.19
CA LYS A 71 -9.72 35.27 -31.38
C LYS A 71 -11.02 34.44 -31.69
N ARG A 72 -11.07 33.71 -32.83
CA ARG A 72 -12.23 32.86 -33.28
C ARG A 72 -11.99 31.36 -33.01
N ASN A 73 -12.71 30.74 -32.05
CA ASN A 73 -12.60 29.31 -31.72
C ASN A 73 -13.98 28.65 -31.46
N GLY A 74 -14.05 27.31 -31.53
CA GLY A 74 -15.27 26.54 -31.25
C GLY A 74 -15.60 26.50 -29.76
N GLU A 75 -16.88 26.62 -29.40
CA GLU A 75 -17.40 26.63 -28.02
C GLU A 75 -18.16 25.35 -27.68
N ALA A 76 -18.36 25.09 -26.38
CA ALA A 76 -19.06 23.92 -25.83
C ALA A 76 -18.38 22.55 -26.08
N MET A 77 -17.04 22.50 -26.20
CA MET A 77 -16.30 21.22 -26.31
C MET A 77 -16.31 20.40 -25.02
N GLY A 78 -16.76 20.98 -23.91
CA GLY A 78 -17.13 20.27 -22.68
C GLY A 78 -18.14 19.16 -22.91
N LEU A 79 -19.03 19.31 -23.89
CA LEU A 79 -19.99 18.28 -24.27
C LEU A 79 -19.29 17.00 -24.74
N VAL A 80 -18.29 17.13 -25.61
CA VAL A 80 -17.54 15.97 -26.13
C VAL A 80 -16.88 15.22 -24.98
N CYS A 81 -16.26 15.96 -24.06
CA CYS A 81 -15.63 15.43 -22.85
C CYS A 81 -16.64 14.67 -21.97
N ALA A 82 -17.80 15.27 -21.67
CA ALA A 82 -18.84 14.66 -20.85
C ALA A 82 -19.44 13.38 -21.49
N LEU A 83 -19.68 13.39 -22.80
CA LEU A 83 -20.23 12.22 -23.50
C LEU A 83 -19.24 11.05 -23.56
N VAL A 84 -17.97 11.33 -23.83
CA VAL A 84 -16.93 10.28 -23.81
C VAL A 84 -16.75 9.74 -22.39
N TYR A 85 -16.85 10.59 -21.37
CA TYR A 85 -16.82 10.16 -19.98
C TYR A 85 -17.99 9.23 -19.62
N LEU A 86 -19.22 9.60 -19.98
CA LEU A 86 -20.39 8.75 -19.77
C LEU A 86 -20.24 7.41 -20.50
N LEU A 87 -19.70 7.41 -21.71
CA LEU A 87 -19.39 6.17 -22.45
C LEU A 87 -18.33 5.34 -21.72
N ALA A 88 -17.27 5.98 -21.20
CA ALA A 88 -16.22 5.32 -20.45
C ALA A 88 -16.77 4.64 -19.18
N LEU A 89 -17.67 5.29 -18.44
CA LEU A 89 -18.33 4.71 -17.27
C LEU A 89 -19.16 3.47 -17.64
N VAL A 90 -19.93 3.52 -18.72
CA VAL A 90 -20.73 2.37 -19.18
C VAL A 90 -19.83 1.20 -19.56
N ASN A 91 -18.72 1.46 -20.27
CA ASN A 91 -17.77 0.43 -20.66
C ASN A 91 -16.94 -0.11 -19.48
N PHE A 92 -16.90 0.59 -18.35
CA PHE A 92 -16.25 0.13 -17.14
C PHE A 92 -17.10 -0.84 -16.33
N LEU A 93 -18.43 -0.71 -16.35
CA LEU A 93 -19.34 -1.56 -15.55
C LEU A 93 -19.11 -3.07 -15.72
N PRO A 94 -18.90 -3.62 -16.93
CA PRO A 94 -18.64 -5.05 -17.10
C PRO A 94 -17.36 -5.52 -16.41
N PHE A 95 -16.37 -4.65 -16.25
CA PHE A 95 -15.11 -4.96 -15.55
C PHE A 95 -15.28 -4.83 -14.04
N ALA A 96 -16.04 -3.83 -13.58
CA ALA A 96 -16.33 -3.63 -12.16
C ALA A 96 -17.17 -4.77 -11.56
N PHE A 97 -18.11 -5.32 -12.33
CA PHE A 97 -19.13 -6.29 -11.87
C PHE A 97 -19.04 -7.66 -12.56
N LYS A 98 -17.90 -7.99 -13.19
CA LYS A 98 -17.76 -9.23 -13.99
C LYS A 98 -18.14 -10.48 -13.19
N ARG A 99 -17.58 -10.61 -11.98
CA ARG A 99 -17.80 -11.76 -11.09
C ARG A 99 -19.25 -11.82 -10.61
N ASP A 100 -19.80 -10.68 -10.21
CA ASP A 100 -21.17 -10.57 -9.71
C ASP A 100 -22.21 -10.92 -10.78
N LEU A 101 -22.00 -10.49 -12.03
CA LEU A 101 -22.88 -10.81 -13.16
C LEU A 101 -22.83 -12.30 -13.53
N VAL A 102 -21.66 -12.94 -13.44
CA VAL A 102 -21.48 -14.38 -13.69
C VAL A 102 -22.14 -15.20 -12.58
N GLU A 103 -22.02 -14.81 -11.32
CA GLU A 103 -22.67 -15.49 -10.19
C GLU A 103 -24.21 -15.41 -10.26
N VAL A 104 -24.76 -14.24 -10.59
CA VAL A 104 -26.21 -14.05 -10.74
C VAL A 104 -26.76 -14.85 -11.93
N THR A 105 -26.03 -14.91 -13.05
CA THR A 105 -26.44 -15.69 -14.23
C THR A 105 -26.28 -17.20 -14.03
N ALA A 106 -25.25 -17.64 -13.31
CA ALA A 106 -25.08 -19.03 -12.90
C ALA A 106 -26.19 -19.46 -11.92
N GLY A 107 -26.57 -18.61 -10.97
CA GLY A 107 -27.68 -18.86 -10.04
C GLY A 107 -29.06 -18.89 -10.72
N LEU A 108 -29.28 -18.07 -11.77
CA LEU A 108 -30.49 -18.11 -12.59
C LEU A 108 -30.53 -19.32 -13.54
N ALA A 109 -29.39 -19.82 -13.99
CA ALA A 109 -29.31 -21.03 -14.81
C ALA A 109 -29.63 -22.32 -14.04
N VAL A 110 -29.53 -22.30 -12.70
CA VAL A 110 -29.88 -23.43 -11.82
C VAL A 110 -31.40 -23.46 -11.49
N GLY A 111 -32.17 -22.47 -11.94
CA GLY A 111 -33.62 -22.37 -11.70
C GLY A 111 -34.53 -23.19 -12.63
N GLY A 112 -33.99 -24.06 -13.48
CA GLY A 112 -34.81 -24.83 -14.42
C GLY A 112 -34.19 -26.18 -14.78
N VAL A 113 -35.00 -27.23 -14.59
CA VAL A 113 -34.76 -28.65 -14.94
C VAL A 113 -34.05 -29.44 -13.84
N GLY A 114 -34.88 -30.13 -13.05
CA GLY A 114 -34.44 -31.08 -12.04
C GLY A 114 -33.95 -32.41 -12.60
N GLY A 115 -33.25 -33.14 -11.73
CA GLY A 115 -33.05 -34.58 -11.86
C GLY A 115 -31.64 -35.07 -11.54
N GLY A 116 -31.39 -35.45 -10.28
CA GLY A 116 -30.58 -36.63 -9.96
C GLY A 116 -29.17 -36.42 -9.40
N GLY A 117 -29.06 -36.43 -8.07
CA GLY A 117 -28.12 -37.27 -7.32
C GLY A 117 -26.66 -36.81 -7.12
N GLY A 118 -26.30 -36.49 -5.88
CA GLY A 118 -24.92 -36.48 -5.39
C GLY A 118 -24.60 -35.27 -4.51
N GLY A 119 -24.58 -35.46 -3.19
CA GLY A 119 -24.56 -34.40 -2.19
C GLY A 119 -23.40 -33.41 -2.28
N LYS A 120 -23.75 -32.12 -2.21
CA LYS A 120 -22.88 -31.01 -1.82
C LYS A 120 -23.69 -30.05 -0.96
N GLU A 121 -23.06 -29.59 0.11
CA GLU A 121 -23.63 -28.81 1.19
C GLU A 121 -24.43 -27.60 0.71
N GLU A 122 -25.67 -27.55 1.20
CA GLU A 122 -26.54 -26.40 1.20
C GLU A 122 -25.88 -25.29 2.02
N ARG A 123 -25.28 -24.30 1.36
CA ARG A 123 -24.91 -23.04 2.05
C ARG A 123 -26.20 -22.31 2.38
N VAL A 124 -26.65 -22.51 3.60
CA VAL A 124 -27.64 -21.69 4.29
C VAL A 124 -27.14 -20.24 4.28
N LEU A 125 -27.77 -19.40 3.46
CA LEU A 125 -27.72 -17.95 3.65
C LEU A 125 -28.47 -17.64 4.95
N GLU A 126 -27.75 -17.21 5.99
CA GLU A 126 -28.38 -16.65 7.18
C GLU A 126 -29.15 -15.39 6.79
N ALA A 127 -30.47 -15.57 6.64
CA ALA A 127 -31.44 -14.50 6.67
C ALA A 127 -31.67 -14.12 8.13
N GLN A 128 -31.02 -13.07 8.61
CA GLN A 128 -31.55 -12.30 9.73
C GLN A 128 -32.46 -11.18 9.19
N ASP A 129 -33.63 -11.08 9.82
CA ASP A 129 -34.71 -10.10 9.65
C ASP A 129 -35.71 -10.29 8.50
N LEU A 130 -36.53 -11.34 8.66
CA LEU A 130 -37.92 -11.36 8.22
C LEU A 130 -38.77 -10.47 9.15
N GLU A 131 -38.88 -9.18 8.85
CA GLU A 131 -40.09 -8.43 9.20
C GLU A 131 -41.10 -8.50 8.04
N MET A 132 -42.22 -9.16 8.33
CA MET A 132 -43.38 -9.30 7.44
C MET A 132 -44.12 -7.97 7.28
N GLY A 133 -44.04 -7.35 6.09
CA GLY A 133 -44.87 -6.19 5.76
C GLY A 133 -44.80 -5.71 4.31
N ARG A 134 -45.79 -6.11 3.48
CA ARG A 134 -46.10 -5.61 2.11
C ARG A 134 -45.08 -5.82 0.99
N PHE A 135 -45.35 -6.87 0.23
CA PHE A 135 -44.67 -7.39 -0.97
C PHE A 135 -44.73 -6.55 -2.27
N LEU A 136 -44.82 -5.21 -2.23
CA LEU A 136 -44.98 -4.40 -3.46
C LEU A 136 -44.18 -3.08 -3.56
N HIS A 137 -43.24 -2.77 -2.66
CA HIS A 137 -42.61 -1.43 -2.68
C HIS A 137 -41.07 -1.33 -2.57
N ARG A 138 -40.31 -2.42 -2.55
CA ARG A 138 -38.84 -2.34 -2.67
C ARG A 138 -38.41 -2.82 -4.05
N PHE A 139 -37.77 -1.93 -4.82
CA PHE A 139 -37.12 -2.28 -6.07
C PHE A 139 -36.03 -3.34 -5.77
N PRO A 140 -35.95 -4.44 -6.54
CA PRO A 140 -35.06 -5.57 -6.26
C PRO A 140 -33.61 -5.28 -6.70
N LEU A 141 -33.09 -4.10 -6.36
CA LEU A 141 -31.66 -3.77 -6.50
C LEU A 141 -30.90 -3.97 -5.17
N GLU A 142 -31.62 -4.03 -4.04
CA GLU A 142 -31.09 -4.40 -2.71
C GLU A 142 -30.56 -5.84 -2.65
N LYS A 143 -30.91 -6.71 -3.61
CA LYS A 143 -30.57 -8.15 -3.59
C LYS A 143 -29.39 -8.54 -4.49
N VAL A 144 -28.77 -7.59 -5.21
CA VAL A 144 -27.48 -7.80 -5.88
C VAL A 144 -26.42 -7.09 -5.04
N THR A 145 -26.23 -7.58 -3.82
CA THR A 145 -25.26 -7.06 -2.86
C THR A 145 -24.42 -8.23 -2.39
N PHE A 146 -23.33 -8.49 -3.09
CA PHE A 146 -22.23 -9.30 -2.60
C PHE A 146 -20.96 -8.47 -2.82
N ARG A 147 -20.19 -8.21 -1.74
CA ARG A 147 -19.03 -7.31 -1.65
C ARG A 147 -19.27 -5.80 -1.84
N HIS A 148 -19.55 -5.13 -0.72
CA HIS A 148 -19.18 -3.75 -0.33
C HIS A 148 -19.39 -2.52 -1.28
N ASN A 149 -19.83 -2.64 -2.54
CA ASN A 149 -20.22 -1.51 -3.40
C ASN A 149 -21.43 -1.86 -4.29
N PRO A 150 -22.63 -1.28 -4.07
CA PRO A 150 -23.81 -1.70 -4.80
C PRO A 150 -23.81 -1.12 -6.22
N ILE A 151 -24.23 -1.93 -7.20
CA ILE A 151 -24.42 -1.52 -8.61
C ILE A 151 -25.39 -0.33 -8.75
N SER A 152 -26.29 -0.15 -7.77
CA SER A 152 -27.17 1.02 -7.64
C SER A 152 -26.38 2.32 -7.60
N SER A 153 -25.30 2.40 -6.80
CA SER A 153 -24.47 3.60 -6.68
C SER A 153 -23.91 4.08 -8.01
N TYR A 154 -23.42 3.16 -8.85
CA TYR A 154 -22.89 3.51 -10.17
C TYR A 154 -24.01 3.92 -11.14
N GLY A 155 -25.16 3.22 -11.11
CA GLY A 155 -26.31 3.55 -11.96
C GLY A 155 -26.90 4.94 -11.66
N PHE A 156 -27.09 5.27 -10.39
CA PHE A 156 -27.62 6.58 -9.97
C PHE A 156 -26.60 7.71 -10.10
N ALA A 157 -25.31 7.43 -9.90
CA ALA A 157 -24.23 8.35 -10.27
C ALA A 157 -24.26 8.65 -11.76
N TYR A 158 -24.33 7.62 -12.62
CA TYR A 158 -24.48 7.79 -14.06
C TYR A 158 -25.73 8.60 -14.41
N GLY A 159 -26.88 8.28 -13.83
CA GLY A 159 -28.14 9.01 -14.08
C GLY A 159 -28.06 10.50 -13.70
N THR A 160 -27.38 10.81 -12.60
CA THR A 160 -27.12 12.19 -12.15
C THR A 160 -26.21 12.93 -13.14
N LEU A 161 -25.12 12.29 -13.57
CA LEU A 161 -24.13 12.86 -14.49
C LEU A 161 -24.69 13.00 -15.92
N ALA A 162 -25.51 12.08 -16.37
CA ALA A 162 -26.25 12.19 -17.62
C ALA A 162 -27.26 13.35 -17.57
N SER A 163 -28.00 13.47 -16.46
CA SER A 163 -28.99 14.55 -16.26
C SER A 163 -28.33 15.93 -16.26
N VAL A 164 -27.22 16.11 -15.53
CA VAL A 164 -26.52 17.41 -15.52
C VAL A 164 -25.92 17.73 -16.89
N THR A 165 -25.41 16.73 -17.61
CA THR A 165 -24.85 16.92 -18.95
C THR A 165 -25.95 17.37 -19.91
N LEU A 166 -27.12 16.74 -19.86
CA LEU A 166 -28.28 17.13 -20.66
C LEU A 166 -28.73 18.57 -20.37
N LEU A 167 -28.85 18.93 -19.09
CA LEU A 167 -29.25 20.29 -18.71
C LEU A 167 -28.16 21.33 -19.03
N GLY A 168 -26.88 20.95 -18.99
CA GLY A 168 -25.78 21.80 -19.44
C GLY A 168 -25.81 22.09 -20.93
N ILE A 169 -26.14 21.09 -21.76
CA ILE A 169 -26.38 21.29 -23.19
C ILE A 169 -27.51 22.30 -23.40
N LEU A 170 -28.59 22.20 -22.64
CA LEU A 170 -29.70 23.15 -22.73
C LEU A 170 -29.25 24.56 -22.34
N ASP A 171 -28.43 24.72 -21.31
CA ASP A 171 -27.91 26.04 -20.93
C ASP A 171 -27.02 26.66 -22.01
N ASP A 172 -26.05 25.90 -22.53
CA ASP A 172 -25.17 26.34 -23.62
C ASP A 172 -25.95 26.61 -24.93
N SER A 173 -27.05 25.90 -25.17
CA SER A 173 -27.88 26.07 -26.38
C SER A 173 -28.84 27.26 -26.30
N PHE A 174 -29.37 27.56 -25.10
CA PHE A 174 -30.48 28.50 -24.92
C PHE A 174 -30.12 29.78 -24.13
N ASP A 175 -28.87 29.94 -23.65
CA ASP A 175 -28.40 31.05 -22.79
C ASP A 175 -29.41 31.35 -21.67
N MET A 176 -29.63 30.37 -20.79
CA MET A 176 -30.71 30.44 -19.81
C MET A 176 -30.46 31.54 -18.78
N ARG A 177 -31.54 32.18 -18.29
CA ARG A 177 -31.43 33.20 -17.23
C ARG A 177 -30.83 32.60 -15.94
N TRP A 178 -30.03 33.38 -15.23
CA TRP A 178 -29.31 32.99 -14.00
C TRP A 178 -30.18 32.27 -12.95
N ARG A 179 -31.46 32.66 -12.81
CA ARG A 179 -32.40 32.04 -11.85
C ARG A 179 -32.64 30.55 -12.13
N HIS A 180 -32.58 30.13 -13.39
CA HIS A 180 -32.71 28.72 -13.76
C HIS A 180 -31.36 28.01 -13.60
N LYS A 181 -30.26 28.67 -13.97
CA LYS A 181 -28.88 28.18 -13.77
C LYS A 181 -28.60 27.76 -12.33
N PHE A 182 -29.16 28.51 -11.37
CA PHE A 182 -29.05 28.18 -9.95
C PHE A 182 -29.70 26.83 -9.58
N PHE A 183 -30.87 26.51 -10.13
CA PHE A 183 -31.62 25.29 -9.76
C PHE A 183 -31.35 24.09 -10.68
N ILE A 184 -30.78 24.28 -11.87
CA ILE A 184 -30.43 23.20 -12.80
C ILE A 184 -29.67 22.06 -12.12
N PRO A 185 -28.58 22.32 -11.36
CA PRO A 185 -27.87 21.24 -10.70
C PRO A 185 -28.66 20.55 -9.59
N ALA A 186 -29.58 21.27 -8.92
CA ALA A 186 -30.43 20.70 -7.88
C ALA A 186 -31.38 19.64 -8.45
N PHE A 187 -31.98 19.92 -9.61
CA PHE A 187 -32.83 18.95 -10.31
C PHE A 187 -32.02 17.78 -10.87
N ALA A 188 -30.82 18.05 -11.40
CA ALA A 188 -29.93 17.00 -11.88
C ALA A 188 -29.49 16.04 -10.77
N ALA A 189 -29.37 16.52 -9.53
CA ALA A 189 -28.92 15.73 -8.37
C ALA A 189 -29.99 14.81 -7.75
N LEU A 190 -31.25 14.91 -8.20
CA LEU A 190 -32.35 14.10 -7.66
C LEU A 190 -32.09 12.58 -7.65
N PRO A 191 -31.49 11.96 -8.69
CA PRO A 191 -31.20 10.52 -8.66
C PRO A 191 -30.25 10.16 -7.52
N MET A 192 -29.13 10.88 -7.37
CA MET A 192 -28.17 10.66 -6.29
C MET A 192 -28.81 10.92 -4.91
N LEU A 193 -29.65 11.94 -4.74
CA LEU A 193 -30.35 12.20 -3.48
C LEU A 193 -31.36 11.10 -3.14
N ALA A 194 -32.06 10.57 -4.15
CA ALA A 194 -32.99 9.45 -3.99
C ALA A 194 -32.25 8.18 -3.56
N LEU A 195 -31.10 7.89 -4.19
CA LEU A 195 -30.24 6.79 -3.75
C LEU A 195 -29.80 6.99 -2.30
N TYR A 196 -29.37 8.19 -1.93
CA TYR A 196 -28.92 8.45 -0.56
C TYR A 196 -30.01 8.20 0.48
N PHE A 197 -31.26 8.54 0.12
CA PHE A 197 -32.42 8.27 0.95
C PHE A 197 -32.75 6.78 1.09
N VAL A 198 -32.56 6.00 0.03
CA VAL A 198 -32.91 4.57 0.01
C VAL A 198 -31.81 3.70 0.59
N ASP A 199 -30.55 3.89 0.17
CA ASP A 199 -29.45 2.96 0.47
C ASP A 199 -28.68 3.34 1.73
N PHE A 200 -28.58 4.63 2.08
CA PHE A 200 -27.79 5.07 3.24
C PHE A 200 -28.67 5.54 4.40
N GLY A 201 -29.59 6.48 4.17
CA GLY A 201 -30.50 7.00 5.21
C GLY A 201 -29.82 7.70 6.40
N VAL A 202 -28.48 7.80 6.43
CA VAL A 202 -27.73 8.38 7.55
C VAL A 202 -27.68 9.90 7.44
N THR A 203 -28.42 10.58 8.31
CA THR A 203 -28.45 12.05 8.42
C THR A 203 -27.69 12.60 9.63
N HIS A 204 -26.96 11.72 10.32
CA HIS A 204 -26.17 12.05 11.51
C HIS A 204 -24.82 12.66 11.10
N VAL A 205 -24.44 13.75 11.77
CA VAL A 205 -23.15 14.41 11.57
C VAL A 205 -22.37 14.43 12.87
N VAL A 206 -21.10 14.00 12.79
CA VAL A 206 -20.15 14.08 13.91
C VAL A 206 -19.87 15.53 14.28
N VAL A 207 -20.07 15.86 15.55
CA VAL A 207 -19.84 17.20 16.13
C VAL A 207 -18.37 17.36 16.56
N PRO A 208 -17.70 18.47 16.20
CA PRO A 208 -16.36 18.77 16.67
C PRO A 208 -16.27 18.84 18.20
N SER A 209 -15.19 18.35 18.79
CA SER A 209 -14.95 18.25 20.25
C SER A 209 -15.30 19.52 21.04
N PRO A 210 -14.98 20.75 20.58
CA PRO A 210 -15.35 21.98 21.30
C PRO A 210 -16.86 22.24 21.41
N LEU A 211 -17.65 21.66 20.51
CA LEU A 211 -19.11 21.87 20.42
C LEU A 211 -19.91 20.72 21.06
N ARG A 212 -19.26 19.60 21.37
CA ARG A 212 -19.91 18.43 22.00
C ARG A 212 -20.63 18.75 23.32
N PRO A 213 -20.14 19.65 24.20
CA PRO A 213 -20.86 20.01 25.42
C PRO A 213 -22.26 20.62 25.19
N TYR A 214 -22.52 21.16 24.00
CA TYR A 214 -23.79 21.82 23.67
C TYR A 214 -24.72 20.97 22.81
N LEU A 215 -24.14 20.11 21.95
CA LEU A 215 -24.86 19.43 20.87
C LEU A 215 -24.76 17.90 20.92
N GLY A 216 -23.99 17.34 21.86
CA GLY A 216 -23.68 15.90 21.91
C GLY A 216 -22.62 15.49 20.89
N GLU A 217 -22.38 14.19 20.76
CA GLU A 217 -21.36 13.64 19.85
C GLU A 217 -21.84 13.54 18.39
N LEU A 218 -23.12 13.24 18.21
CA LEU A 218 -23.81 13.11 16.94
C LEU A 218 -25.06 14.00 16.94
N VAL A 219 -25.24 14.76 15.88
CA VAL A 219 -26.47 15.52 15.64
C VAL A 219 -27.17 14.96 14.41
N ASP A 220 -28.43 14.57 14.56
CA ASP A 220 -29.29 14.26 13.44
C ASP A 220 -29.81 15.54 12.80
N LEU A 221 -29.47 15.77 11.54
CA LEU A 221 -29.94 16.92 10.76
C LEU A 221 -31.21 16.61 9.95
N GLY A 222 -31.60 15.35 9.81
CA GLY A 222 -32.76 14.93 9.02
C GLY A 222 -32.84 15.61 7.65
N ALA A 223 -33.95 16.31 7.39
CA ALA A 223 -34.18 17.05 6.14
C ALA A 223 -33.11 18.12 5.84
N CYS A 224 -32.51 18.74 6.87
CA CYS A 224 -31.45 19.73 6.69
C CYS A 224 -30.19 19.11 6.07
N TYR A 225 -29.95 17.81 6.27
CA TYR A 225 -28.84 17.11 5.61
C TYR A 225 -29.05 16.98 4.10
N TYR A 226 -30.28 16.71 3.66
CA TYR A 226 -30.64 16.69 2.23
C TYR A 226 -30.55 18.07 1.59
N LEU A 227 -30.95 19.12 2.31
CA LEU A 227 -30.73 20.50 1.86
C LEU A 227 -29.25 20.82 1.70
N TYR A 228 -28.40 20.33 2.61
CA TYR A 228 -26.95 20.45 2.51
C TYR A 228 -26.39 19.73 1.28
N MET A 229 -26.77 18.48 1.02
CA MET A 229 -26.33 17.73 -0.16
C MET A 229 -26.78 18.40 -1.46
N ALA A 230 -28.03 18.89 -1.52
CA ALA A 230 -28.53 19.68 -2.64
C ALA A 230 -27.73 20.98 -2.82
N ALA A 231 -27.37 21.66 -1.71
CA ALA A 231 -26.56 22.87 -1.76
C ALA A 231 -25.16 22.58 -2.30
N ILE A 232 -24.52 21.45 -1.95
CA ILE A 232 -23.24 21.03 -2.55
C ILE A 232 -23.38 20.80 -4.06
N ALA A 233 -24.43 20.10 -4.46
CA ALA A 233 -24.69 19.81 -5.88
C ALA A 233 -24.97 21.09 -6.69
N ILE A 234 -25.54 22.13 -6.09
CA ILE A 234 -25.64 23.48 -6.69
C ILE A 234 -24.28 24.17 -6.70
N PHE A 235 -23.57 24.11 -5.59
CA PHE A 235 -22.35 24.87 -5.34
C PHE A 235 -21.22 24.47 -6.28
N CYS A 236 -20.84 23.18 -6.33
CA CYS A 236 -19.67 22.72 -7.08
C CYS A 236 -19.71 23.12 -8.58
N PRO A 237 -20.80 22.85 -9.33
CA PRO A 237 -21.02 23.33 -10.71
C PRO A 237 -20.84 24.84 -10.89
N ASN A 238 -21.52 25.63 -10.07
CA ASN A 238 -21.55 27.08 -10.22
C ASN A 238 -20.21 27.71 -9.83
N CYS A 239 -19.53 27.16 -8.84
CA CYS A 239 -18.27 27.69 -8.34
C CYS A 239 -17.11 27.55 -9.32
N ILE A 240 -17.06 26.44 -10.06
CA ILE A 240 -16.13 26.29 -11.19
C ILE A 240 -16.50 27.30 -12.28
N ASN A 241 -17.80 27.43 -12.58
CA ASN A 241 -18.27 28.32 -13.65
C ASN A 241 -17.99 29.82 -13.39
N ILE A 242 -18.04 30.28 -12.14
CA ILE A 242 -17.73 31.68 -11.80
C ILE A 242 -16.24 31.96 -11.61
N LEU A 243 -15.39 30.92 -11.53
CA LEU A 243 -13.92 31.03 -11.53
C LEU A 243 -13.40 30.64 -12.91
N ALA A 244 -13.78 31.44 -13.91
CA ALA A 244 -13.61 31.16 -15.33
C ALA A 244 -13.15 32.40 -16.11
N GLY A 245 -12.83 32.22 -17.39
CA GLY A 245 -12.55 33.32 -18.32
C GLY A 245 -11.07 33.59 -18.59
N VAL A 246 -10.21 32.62 -18.29
CA VAL A 246 -8.79 32.59 -18.66
C VAL A 246 -8.51 31.22 -19.28
N ASN A 247 -7.79 31.18 -20.40
CA ASN A 247 -7.53 29.96 -21.16
C ASN A 247 -6.95 28.83 -20.28
N GLY A 248 -7.70 27.73 -20.15
CA GLY A 248 -7.30 26.55 -19.39
C GLY A 248 -7.72 26.53 -17.92
N ILE A 249 -8.36 27.58 -17.39
CA ILE A 249 -8.60 27.68 -15.93
C ILE A 249 -9.72 26.75 -15.44
N GLU A 250 -10.79 26.58 -16.21
CA GLU A 250 -11.95 25.76 -15.84
C GLU A 250 -11.56 24.28 -15.77
N VAL A 251 -10.85 23.81 -16.80
CA VAL A 251 -10.35 22.43 -16.88
C VAL A 251 -9.17 22.22 -15.95
N GLY A 252 -8.25 23.18 -15.89
CA GLY A 252 -7.06 23.10 -15.05
C GLY A 252 -7.39 22.98 -13.57
N GLN A 253 -8.29 23.82 -13.05
CA GLN A 253 -8.66 23.75 -11.64
C GLN A 253 -9.39 22.43 -11.32
N SER A 254 -10.22 21.95 -12.25
CA SER A 254 -10.93 20.68 -12.11
C SER A 254 -9.95 19.50 -12.10
N LEU A 255 -8.91 19.52 -12.95
CA LEU A 255 -7.86 18.51 -12.93
C LEU A 255 -7.05 18.52 -11.63
N VAL A 256 -6.70 19.69 -11.11
CA VAL A 256 -6.00 19.82 -9.81
C VAL A 256 -6.86 19.25 -8.68
N ILE A 257 -8.15 19.63 -8.62
CA ILE A 257 -9.07 19.12 -7.60
C ILE A 257 -9.25 17.60 -7.72
N ALA A 258 -9.48 17.08 -8.93
CA ALA A 258 -9.60 15.64 -9.17
C ALA A 258 -8.33 14.88 -8.76
N GLY A 259 -7.15 15.40 -9.10
CA GLY A 259 -5.87 14.82 -8.68
C GLY A 259 -5.68 14.82 -7.17
N LEU A 260 -6.11 15.88 -6.47
CA LEU A 260 -6.09 15.94 -5.00
C LEU A 260 -7.09 14.99 -4.35
N ILE A 261 -8.26 14.77 -4.95
CA ILE A 261 -9.22 13.77 -4.48
C ILE A 261 -8.66 12.36 -4.71
N VAL A 262 -8.11 12.05 -5.88
CA VAL A 262 -7.44 10.76 -6.12
C VAL A 262 -6.28 10.55 -5.15
N LEU A 263 -5.47 11.59 -4.90
CA LEU A 263 -4.43 11.53 -3.87
C LEU A 263 -5.01 11.19 -2.50
N ASN A 264 -6.10 11.85 -2.11
CA ASN A 264 -6.82 11.54 -0.89
C ASN A 264 -7.33 10.09 -0.87
N ASP A 265 -7.95 9.61 -1.95
CA ASP A 265 -8.53 8.27 -2.06
C ASP A 265 -7.45 7.19 -1.98
N LEU A 266 -6.31 7.40 -2.64
CA LEU A 266 -5.15 6.52 -2.57
C LEU A 266 -4.60 6.39 -1.14
N LEU A 267 -4.74 7.41 -0.29
CA LEU A 267 -4.34 7.33 1.12
C LEU A 267 -5.23 6.38 1.94
N TYR A 268 -6.40 6.00 1.42
CA TYR A 268 -7.28 4.99 2.01
C TYR A 268 -7.20 3.64 1.29
N ILE A 269 -6.93 3.65 -0.03
CA ILE A 269 -6.87 2.43 -0.87
C ILE A 269 -5.52 1.70 -0.75
N LEU A 270 -4.41 2.45 -0.68
CA LEU A 270 -3.08 1.85 -0.63
C LEU A 270 -2.83 1.23 0.75
N PRO A 271 -2.27 0.01 0.82
CA PRO A 271 -1.95 -0.64 2.08
C PRO A 271 -1.07 0.26 2.94
N SER A 272 -1.59 0.62 4.09
CA SER A 272 -1.00 1.63 4.97
C SER A 272 0.03 1.10 5.94
N THR A 273 0.10 -0.23 6.03
CA THR A 273 0.93 -0.96 6.98
C THR A 273 1.20 -2.33 6.35
N THR A 274 2.41 -2.86 6.55
CA THR A 274 2.78 -4.26 6.28
C THR A 274 2.13 -5.23 7.29
N VAL A 275 0.96 -4.88 7.81
CA VAL A 275 0.13 -5.68 8.71
C VAL A 275 -1.27 -5.70 8.11
N PRO A 276 -1.93 -6.87 7.95
CA PRO A 276 -3.29 -6.97 7.46
C PRO A 276 -4.24 -6.45 8.54
N HIS A 277 -4.51 -5.16 8.54
CA HIS A 277 -5.75 -4.66 9.13
C HIS A 277 -6.87 -4.88 8.12
N PRO A 278 -8.10 -5.20 8.56
CA PRO A 278 -9.24 -5.19 7.65
C PRO A 278 -9.22 -3.86 6.88
N PRO A 279 -9.39 -3.89 5.54
CA PRO A 279 -9.30 -2.69 4.71
C PRO A 279 -10.18 -1.62 5.36
N HIS A 280 -9.61 -0.43 5.57
CA HIS A 280 -10.29 0.66 6.26
C HIS A 280 -11.75 0.73 5.76
N PRO A 281 -12.77 0.84 6.61
CA PRO A 281 -14.17 0.67 6.19
C PRO A 281 -14.60 1.60 5.03
N ALA A 282 -13.89 2.71 4.83
CA ALA A 282 -14.09 3.62 3.70
C ALA A 282 -13.40 3.22 2.38
N VAL A 283 -12.64 2.13 2.30
CA VAL A 283 -11.93 1.67 1.08
C VAL A 283 -12.89 1.53 -0.09
N ALA A 284 -14.07 0.95 0.15
CA ALA A 284 -15.09 0.79 -0.89
C ALA A 284 -15.57 2.15 -1.44
N SER A 285 -15.81 3.13 -0.56
CA SER A 285 -16.21 4.49 -0.94
C SER A 285 -15.10 5.23 -1.71
N HIS A 286 -13.84 5.03 -1.34
CA HIS A 286 -12.69 5.63 -2.03
C HIS A 286 -12.39 4.93 -3.36
N LEU A 287 -12.59 3.61 -3.47
CA LEU A 287 -12.54 2.88 -4.75
C LEU A 287 -13.65 3.36 -5.70
N PHE A 288 -14.88 3.54 -5.19
CA PHE A 288 -15.99 4.13 -5.95
C PHE A 288 -15.60 5.49 -6.53
N SER A 289 -15.09 6.39 -5.68
CA SER A 289 -14.60 7.71 -6.11
C SER A 289 -13.49 7.60 -7.16
N THR A 290 -12.48 6.76 -6.93
CA THR A 290 -11.34 6.57 -7.84
C THR A 290 -11.79 6.08 -9.22
N TYR A 291 -12.71 5.12 -9.28
CA TYR A 291 -13.22 4.60 -10.56
C TYR A 291 -13.99 5.64 -11.37
N LEU A 292 -14.63 6.62 -10.70
CA LEU A 292 -15.28 7.75 -11.37
C LEU A 292 -14.29 8.85 -11.76
N LEU A 293 -13.22 9.05 -10.98
CA LEU A 293 -12.26 10.14 -11.20
C LEU A 293 -11.19 9.82 -12.25
N LEU A 294 -10.74 8.56 -12.38
CA LEU A 294 -9.74 8.20 -13.38
C LEU A 294 -10.22 8.52 -14.82
N PRO A 295 -11.43 8.09 -15.26
CA PRO A 295 -11.90 8.45 -16.60
C PRO A 295 -12.12 9.96 -16.74
N PHE A 296 -12.50 10.65 -15.67
CA PHE A 296 -12.69 12.10 -15.64
C PHE A 296 -11.36 12.83 -15.90
N LEU A 297 -10.28 12.38 -15.26
CA LEU A 297 -8.92 12.87 -15.51
C LEU A 297 -8.52 12.63 -16.97
N GLY A 298 -8.78 11.43 -17.51
CA GLY A 298 -8.50 11.10 -18.90
C GLY A 298 -9.18 12.05 -19.90
N VAL A 299 -10.50 12.23 -19.80
CA VAL A 299 -11.23 13.12 -20.72
C VAL A 299 -10.88 14.60 -20.52
N SER A 300 -10.61 15.02 -19.28
CA SER A 300 -10.30 16.41 -18.95
C SER A 300 -8.88 16.78 -19.37
N LEU A 301 -7.90 15.87 -19.26
CA LEU A 301 -6.55 16.08 -19.78
C LEU A 301 -6.55 16.24 -21.30
N ALA A 302 -7.36 15.45 -22.01
CA ALA A 302 -7.53 15.59 -23.45
C ALA A 302 -8.13 16.95 -23.82
N LEU A 303 -9.17 17.39 -23.10
CA LEU A 303 -9.78 18.71 -23.29
C LEU A 303 -8.81 19.85 -22.97
N LEU A 304 -8.06 19.75 -21.86
CA LEU A 304 -7.05 20.74 -21.48
C LEU A 304 -6.01 20.88 -22.59
N ARG A 305 -5.59 19.80 -23.25
CA ARG A 305 -4.58 19.89 -24.31
C ARG A 305 -5.00 20.77 -25.49
N HIS A 306 -6.31 20.90 -25.74
CA HIS A 306 -6.88 21.80 -26.74
C HIS A 306 -7.31 23.16 -26.17
N ASN A 307 -7.67 23.22 -24.89
CA ASN A 307 -8.13 24.43 -24.21
C ASN A 307 -7.00 25.23 -23.53
N TRP A 308 -5.82 24.66 -23.34
CA TRP A 308 -4.66 25.33 -22.75
C TRP A 308 -4.19 26.50 -23.61
N PHE A 309 -3.63 27.52 -22.97
CA PHE A 309 -3.14 28.71 -23.65
C PHE A 309 -2.09 28.39 -24.73
N PRO A 310 -2.23 28.95 -25.95
CA PRO A 310 -3.40 29.66 -26.47
C PRO A 310 -4.54 28.68 -26.83
N ALA A 311 -5.74 28.90 -26.28
CA ALA A 311 -6.85 27.96 -26.45
C ALA A 311 -7.26 27.83 -27.91
N ARG A 312 -7.55 26.59 -28.33
CA ARG A 312 -8.15 26.25 -29.64
C ARG A 312 -9.65 26.02 -29.54
N VAL A 313 -10.11 25.67 -28.34
CA VAL A 313 -11.51 25.38 -28.04
C VAL A 313 -11.89 25.92 -26.67
N PHE A 314 -13.17 26.24 -26.50
CA PHE A 314 -13.77 26.61 -25.23
C PHE A 314 -14.67 25.50 -24.70
N VAL A 315 -14.74 25.40 -23.38
CA VAL A 315 -15.39 24.29 -22.71
C VAL A 315 -16.91 24.47 -22.58
N GLY A 316 -17.38 25.71 -22.40
CA GLY A 316 -18.80 26.02 -22.17
C GLY A 316 -19.28 25.71 -20.75
N ASP A 317 -20.51 26.13 -20.44
CA ASP A 317 -21.15 25.88 -19.13
C ASP A 317 -21.35 24.37 -18.91
N THR A 318 -21.53 23.59 -19.99
CA THR A 318 -21.65 22.13 -19.94
C THR A 318 -20.49 21.49 -19.19
N TYR A 319 -19.23 21.89 -19.44
CA TYR A 319 -18.08 21.32 -18.73
C TYR A 319 -18.10 21.67 -17.25
N CYS A 320 -18.37 22.94 -16.91
CA CYS A 320 -18.37 23.40 -15.53
C CYS A 320 -19.43 22.67 -14.71
N TYR A 321 -20.62 22.48 -15.27
CA TYR A 321 -21.68 21.71 -14.63
C TYR A 321 -21.33 20.22 -14.51
N PHE A 322 -20.79 19.63 -15.58
CA PHE A 322 -20.33 18.25 -15.59
C PHE A 322 -19.25 18.00 -14.52
N ALA A 323 -18.16 18.77 -14.54
CA ALA A 323 -17.04 18.63 -13.61
C ALA A 323 -17.49 18.85 -12.16
N GLY A 324 -18.26 19.91 -11.90
CA GLY A 324 -18.78 20.20 -10.57
C GLY A 324 -19.70 19.09 -10.04
N MET A 325 -20.50 18.47 -10.91
CA MET A 325 -21.37 17.36 -10.51
C MET A 325 -20.60 16.06 -10.30
N VAL A 326 -19.54 15.78 -11.08
CA VAL A 326 -18.63 14.64 -10.78
C VAL A 326 -18.11 14.77 -9.35
N PHE A 327 -17.64 15.95 -8.96
CA PHE A 327 -17.17 16.21 -7.61
C PHE A 327 -18.26 16.07 -6.54
N ALA A 328 -19.45 16.59 -6.80
CA ALA A 328 -20.59 16.44 -5.88
C ALA A 328 -20.97 14.96 -5.69
N VAL A 329 -21.04 14.19 -6.78
CA VAL A 329 -21.37 12.76 -6.77
C VAL A 329 -20.35 11.96 -5.96
N VAL A 330 -19.05 12.10 -6.24
CA VAL A 330 -18.02 11.35 -5.49
C VAL A 330 -17.94 11.80 -4.03
N GLY A 331 -18.12 13.09 -3.74
CA GLY A 331 -18.08 13.60 -2.37
C GLY A 331 -19.30 13.17 -1.53
N ILE A 332 -20.49 13.13 -2.12
CA ILE A 332 -21.73 12.77 -1.42
C ILE A 332 -21.85 11.25 -1.29
N LEU A 333 -21.74 10.49 -2.38
CA LEU A 333 -21.83 9.03 -2.34
C LEU A 333 -20.58 8.36 -1.74
N GLY A 334 -19.42 9.04 -1.78
CA GLY A 334 -18.21 8.60 -1.10
C GLY A 334 -18.12 9.02 0.37
N HIS A 335 -19.12 9.75 0.91
CA HIS A 335 -19.18 10.20 2.30
C HIS A 335 -18.00 11.09 2.77
N PHE A 336 -17.31 11.79 1.85
CA PHE A 336 -16.20 12.71 2.17
C PHE A 336 -16.47 14.16 1.73
N SER A 337 -17.73 14.58 1.65
CA SER A 337 -18.15 15.93 1.24
C SER A 337 -17.47 17.07 2.03
N LYS A 338 -17.13 16.85 3.30
CA LYS A 338 -16.35 17.81 4.11
C LYS A 338 -14.93 18.00 3.58
N THR A 339 -14.25 16.90 3.22
CA THR A 339 -12.93 16.93 2.59
C THR A 339 -13.01 17.59 1.22
N LEU A 340 -14.06 17.31 0.44
CA LEU A 340 -14.30 17.97 -0.83
C LEU A 340 -14.36 19.50 -0.69
N LEU A 341 -15.07 20.02 0.30
CA LEU A 341 -15.16 21.47 0.55
C LEU A 341 -13.80 22.09 0.92
N LEU A 342 -12.91 21.35 1.61
CA LEU A 342 -11.54 21.82 1.88
C LEU A 342 -10.74 21.96 0.57
N LEU A 343 -10.93 21.05 -0.38
CA LEU A 343 -10.27 21.13 -1.70
C LEU A 343 -10.87 22.23 -2.58
N PHE A 344 -12.10 22.66 -2.30
CA PHE A 344 -12.79 23.76 -2.96
C PHE A 344 -12.54 25.14 -2.32
N LEU A 345 -11.61 25.26 -1.36
CA LEU A 345 -11.36 26.53 -0.65
C LEU A 345 -11.14 27.74 -1.59
N PRO A 346 -10.35 27.65 -2.67
CA PRO A 346 -10.18 28.78 -3.59
C PRO A 346 -11.49 29.15 -4.32
N GLN A 347 -12.32 28.17 -4.67
CA GLN A 347 -13.63 28.37 -5.27
C GLN A 347 -14.62 28.99 -4.28
N ILE A 348 -14.62 28.53 -3.02
CA ILE A 348 -15.40 29.10 -1.92
C ILE A 348 -14.99 30.55 -1.71
N PHE A 349 -13.69 30.82 -1.64
CA PHE A 349 -13.18 32.19 -1.51
C PHE A 349 -13.61 33.06 -2.69
N ASN A 350 -13.47 32.59 -3.93
CA ASN A 350 -13.92 33.33 -5.11
C ASN A 350 -15.42 33.62 -5.05
N PHE A 351 -16.25 32.65 -4.64
CA PHE A 351 -17.69 32.84 -4.47
C PHE A 351 -18.03 33.89 -3.41
N LEU A 352 -17.46 33.78 -2.20
CA LEU A 352 -17.68 34.72 -1.11
C LEU A 352 -17.19 36.13 -1.49
N TYR A 353 -16.03 36.21 -2.14
CA TYR A 353 -15.49 37.47 -2.63
C TYR A 353 -16.36 38.07 -3.74
N SER A 354 -16.90 37.24 -4.64
CA SER A 354 -17.86 37.63 -5.69
C SER A 354 -19.25 37.99 -5.17
N ALA A 355 -19.64 37.53 -3.98
CA ALA A 355 -21.01 37.63 -3.47
C ALA A 355 -21.60 39.05 -3.51
N PRO A 356 -20.87 40.13 -3.15
CA PRO A 356 -21.41 41.48 -3.26
C PRO A 356 -21.82 41.87 -4.69
N GLN A 357 -21.12 41.38 -5.71
CA GLN A 357 -21.51 41.59 -7.10
C GLN A 357 -22.64 40.64 -7.52
N LEU A 358 -22.56 39.35 -7.16
CA LEU A 358 -23.58 38.35 -7.51
C LEU A 358 -24.96 38.68 -6.94
N PHE A 359 -25.03 39.20 -5.71
CA PHE A 359 -26.27 39.64 -5.06
C PHE A 359 -26.62 41.11 -5.35
N ALA A 360 -25.94 41.74 -6.32
CA ALA A 360 -26.19 43.12 -6.77
C ALA A 360 -26.08 44.19 -5.67
N LEU A 361 -25.32 43.96 -4.60
CA LEU A 361 -24.94 44.99 -3.61
C LEU A 361 -23.96 45.99 -4.23
N VAL A 362 -23.09 45.49 -5.10
CA VAL A 362 -22.23 46.27 -6.00
C VAL A 362 -22.66 45.93 -7.44
N PRO A 363 -22.77 46.90 -8.35
CA PRO A 363 -23.06 46.63 -9.75
C PRO A 363 -22.15 45.54 -10.34
N CYS A 364 -22.78 44.51 -10.92
CA CYS A 364 -22.10 43.38 -11.52
C CYS A 364 -22.11 43.49 -13.05
N PRO A 365 -20.96 43.71 -13.70
CA PRO A 365 -20.86 43.61 -15.15
C PRO A 365 -21.22 42.19 -15.63
N ARG A 366 -21.69 42.07 -16.88
CA ARG A 366 -21.97 40.76 -17.50
C ARG A 366 -20.70 39.88 -17.57
N HIS A 367 -19.55 40.50 -17.83
CA HIS A 367 -18.26 39.83 -17.92
C HIS A 367 -17.31 40.38 -16.86
N ARG A 368 -16.75 39.49 -16.03
CA ARG A 368 -15.85 39.84 -14.92
C ARG A 368 -14.43 39.29 -15.10
N LEU A 369 -14.14 38.71 -16.26
CA LEU A 369 -12.80 38.23 -16.60
C LEU A 369 -11.80 39.40 -16.72
N PRO A 370 -10.50 39.16 -16.47
CA PRO A 370 -9.47 40.17 -16.67
C PRO A 370 -9.49 40.81 -18.06
N ARG A 371 -9.06 42.06 -18.14
CA ARG A 371 -9.02 42.81 -19.40
C ARG A 371 -7.68 42.59 -20.11
N PHE A 372 -7.71 42.13 -21.35
CA PHE A 372 -6.50 42.02 -22.17
C PHE A 372 -6.06 43.37 -22.73
N ASN A 373 -4.78 43.73 -22.54
CA ASN A 373 -4.17 44.90 -23.13
C ASN A 373 -3.30 44.50 -24.33
N ALA A 374 -3.79 44.82 -25.54
CA ALA A 374 -3.13 44.45 -26.79
C ALA A 374 -1.74 45.09 -26.98
N ARG A 375 -1.42 46.20 -26.29
CA ARG A 375 -0.11 46.86 -26.41
C ARG A 375 0.96 46.16 -25.60
N THR A 376 0.60 45.68 -24.41
CA THR A 376 1.54 45.00 -23.49
C THR A 376 1.51 43.48 -23.65
N GLY A 377 0.43 42.93 -24.21
CA GLY A 377 0.20 41.50 -24.27
C GLY A 377 -0.14 40.87 -22.91
N LEU A 378 -0.54 41.69 -21.93
CA LEU A 378 -0.82 41.28 -20.55
C LEU A 378 -2.31 41.46 -20.21
N LEU A 379 -2.77 40.69 -19.22
CA LEU A 379 -4.05 40.85 -18.55
C LEU A 379 -3.93 41.85 -17.40
N GLU A 380 -4.87 42.78 -17.35
CA GLU A 380 -5.03 43.78 -16.30
C GLU A 380 -6.34 43.55 -15.54
N PRO A 381 -6.46 44.00 -14.28
CA PRO A 381 -7.73 43.94 -13.57
C PRO A 381 -8.84 44.63 -14.36
N SER A 382 -9.91 43.88 -14.64
CA SER A 382 -11.16 44.44 -15.14
C SER A 382 -11.88 45.19 -14.03
N VAL A 383 -12.72 46.15 -14.42
CA VAL A 383 -13.27 47.15 -13.50
C VAL A 383 -14.78 47.30 -13.67
N ALA A 384 -15.46 47.67 -12.59
CA ALA A 384 -16.84 48.10 -12.55
C ALA A 384 -16.86 49.61 -12.26
N SER A 385 -17.46 50.38 -13.17
CA SER A 385 -17.56 51.84 -13.09
C SER A 385 -18.94 52.28 -12.61
N PHE A 386 -18.97 53.43 -11.93
CA PHE A 386 -20.17 54.01 -11.32
C PHE A 386 -20.33 55.44 -11.80
N THR A 387 -21.45 55.72 -12.47
CA THR A 387 -21.78 57.07 -12.94
C THR A 387 -22.43 57.89 -11.83
N GLU A 388 -22.37 59.22 -11.94
CA GLU A 388 -23.02 60.12 -10.98
C GLU A 388 -24.55 59.93 -10.92
N GLU A 389 -25.14 59.44 -12.01
CA GLU A 389 -26.57 59.12 -12.13
C GLU A 389 -26.98 57.86 -11.33
N LYS A 390 -26.05 56.95 -11.05
CA LYS A 390 -26.27 55.72 -10.28
C LYS A 390 -25.14 55.51 -9.26
N PRO A 391 -25.06 56.36 -8.22
CA PRO A 391 -23.98 56.29 -7.24
C PRO A 391 -24.13 55.06 -6.33
N LEU A 392 -22.99 54.53 -5.89
CA LEU A 392 -22.94 53.51 -4.83
C LEU A 392 -23.52 54.06 -3.52
N ARG A 393 -24.11 53.17 -2.72
CA ARG A 393 -24.52 53.51 -1.36
C ARG A 393 -23.29 53.99 -0.56
N PRO A 394 -23.36 55.10 0.20
CA PRO A 394 -22.20 55.66 0.89
C PRO A 394 -21.47 54.68 1.80
N VAL A 395 -22.22 53.88 2.56
CA VAL A 395 -21.66 52.84 3.44
C VAL A 395 -20.86 51.81 2.65
N VAL A 396 -21.38 51.36 1.50
CA VAL A 396 -20.67 50.43 0.61
C VAL A 396 -19.40 51.10 0.09
N GLY A 397 -19.46 52.37 -0.32
CA GLY A 397 -18.30 53.14 -0.75
C GLY A 397 -17.18 53.21 0.30
N GLU A 398 -17.50 53.42 1.58
CA GLU A 398 -16.51 53.41 2.66
C GLU A 398 -15.90 52.02 2.90
N VAL A 399 -16.72 50.97 2.82
CA VAL A 399 -16.22 49.58 2.88
C VAL A 399 -15.27 49.30 1.72
N LEU A 400 -15.58 49.76 0.50
CA LEU A 400 -14.67 49.61 -0.65
C LEU A 400 -13.34 50.32 -0.43
N LYS A 401 -13.34 51.54 0.13
CA LYS A 401 -12.10 52.24 0.48
C LYS A 401 -11.28 51.48 1.54
N LEU A 402 -11.95 50.87 2.52
CA LEU A 402 -11.27 50.02 3.51
C LEU A 402 -10.63 48.79 2.84
N LEU A 403 -11.38 48.08 2.00
CA LEU A 403 -10.89 46.93 1.24
C LEU A 403 -9.72 47.30 0.32
N HIS A 404 -9.74 48.51 -0.25
CA HIS A 404 -8.62 49.05 -1.01
C HIS A 404 -7.36 49.24 -0.16
N ARG A 405 -7.49 49.78 1.06
CA ARG A 405 -6.36 49.96 1.99
C ARG A 405 -5.71 48.63 2.38
N VAL A 406 -6.51 47.58 2.57
CA VAL A 406 -5.99 46.22 2.85
C VAL A 406 -5.60 45.44 1.58
N LYS A 407 -5.52 46.11 0.42
CA LYS A 407 -5.11 45.56 -0.88
C LYS A 407 -5.98 44.42 -1.39
N LEU A 408 -7.25 44.34 -0.98
CA LEU A 408 -8.19 43.36 -1.51
C LEU A 408 -8.83 43.81 -2.84
N LEU A 409 -8.78 45.10 -3.17
CA LEU A 409 -9.30 45.61 -4.44
C LEU A 409 -8.63 46.94 -4.82
N ARG A 410 -8.74 47.33 -6.10
CA ARG A 410 -8.35 48.67 -6.57
C ARG A 410 -9.60 49.54 -6.64
N VAL A 411 -9.57 50.73 -6.05
CA VAL A 411 -10.66 51.73 -6.12
C VAL A 411 -10.12 53.04 -6.62
N GLU A 412 -10.89 53.69 -7.51
CA GLU A 412 -10.68 55.09 -7.87
C GLU A 412 -11.77 55.96 -7.25
N VAL A 413 -11.37 57.17 -6.85
CA VAL A 413 -12.21 58.10 -6.11
C VAL A 413 -12.15 59.45 -6.82
N ASN A 414 -13.30 60.13 -6.97
CA ASN A 414 -13.35 61.47 -7.52
C ASN A 414 -12.91 62.55 -6.52
N GLY A 415 -12.82 63.81 -6.97
CA GLY A 415 -12.46 64.96 -6.13
C GLY A 415 -13.40 65.23 -4.95
N ALA A 416 -14.61 64.65 -4.94
CA ALA A 416 -15.56 64.73 -3.84
C ALA A 416 -15.45 63.55 -2.85
N GLY A 417 -14.45 62.69 -3.00
CA GLY A 417 -14.24 61.53 -2.14
C GLY A 417 -15.20 60.36 -2.40
N ARG A 418 -15.94 60.33 -3.53
CA ARG A 418 -16.84 59.22 -3.90
C ARG A 418 -16.17 58.22 -4.82
N VAL A 419 -16.46 56.93 -4.62
CA VAL A 419 -15.92 55.83 -5.42
C VAL A 419 -16.53 55.86 -6.83
N THR A 420 -15.69 55.99 -7.85
CA THR A 420 -16.08 56.02 -9.28
C THR A 420 -15.80 54.71 -9.99
N GLU A 421 -14.80 53.95 -9.54
CA GLU A 421 -14.40 52.69 -10.15
C GLU A 421 -13.90 51.72 -9.07
N THR A 422 -14.16 50.43 -9.26
CA THR A 422 -13.52 49.35 -8.50
C THR A 422 -13.09 48.21 -9.42
N SER A 423 -12.00 47.51 -9.11
CA SER A 423 -11.69 46.23 -9.74
C SER A 423 -12.82 45.21 -9.50
N ASN A 424 -13.10 44.34 -10.46
CA ASN A 424 -14.13 43.29 -10.36
C ASN A 424 -13.78 42.25 -9.29
N PHE A 425 -14.81 41.70 -8.64
CA PHE A 425 -14.65 40.88 -7.44
C PHE A 425 -14.55 39.41 -7.84
N THR A 426 -13.39 39.03 -8.35
CA THR A 426 -13.04 37.62 -8.58
C THR A 426 -11.57 37.42 -8.23
N LEU A 427 -11.24 36.21 -7.82
CA LEU A 427 -9.90 35.76 -7.50
C LEU A 427 -8.90 36.06 -8.62
N LEU A 428 -9.30 35.99 -9.89
CA LEU A 428 -8.44 36.34 -11.03
C LEU A 428 -8.03 37.82 -11.02
N ASN A 429 -8.98 38.73 -10.81
CA ASN A 429 -8.68 40.16 -10.73
C ASN A 429 -7.94 40.51 -9.43
N LEU A 430 -8.27 39.84 -8.31
CA LEU A 430 -7.54 40.00 -7.05
C LEU A 430 -6.07 39.63 -7.21
N TRP A 431 -5.78 38.52 -7.88
CA TRP A 431 -4.41 38.09 -8.14
C TRP A 431 -3.64 39.12 -8.96
N LEU A 432 -4.28 39.73 -9.96
CA LEU A 432 -3.70 40.82 -10.76
C LEU A 432 -3.56 42.13 -9.96
N VAL A 433 -4.40 42.39 -8.96
CA VAL A 433 -4.22 43.51 -8.02
C VAL A 433 -2.98 43.30 -7.15
N TRP A 434 -2.72 42.07 -6.72
CA TRP A 434 -1.54 41.74 -5.90
C TRP A 434 -0.24 41.65 -6.69
N ARG A 435 -0.28 41.04 -7.88
CA ARG A 435 0.91 40.73 -8.69
C ARG A 435 1.22 41.77 -9.75
N GLY A 436 0.24 42.60 -10.11
CA GLY A 436 0.29 43.44 -11.30
C GLY A 436 -0.14 42.69 -12.56
N PRO A 437 -0.03 43.32 -13.74
CA PRO A 437 -0.43 42.72 -15.02
C PRO A 437 0.40 41.48 -15.36
N LEU A 438 -0.25 40.40 -15.77
CA LEU A 438 0.38 39.12 -16.09
C LEU A 438 -0.03 38.60 -17.46
N ARG A 439 0.83 37.80 -18.11
CA ARG A 439 0.43 37.05 -19.30
C ARG A 439 -0.62 36.01 -18.92
N GLU A 440 -1.54 35.70 -19.84
CA GLU A 440 -2.70 34.86 -19.57
C GLU A 440 -2.34 33.46 -19.05
N ASP A 441 -1.42 32.75 -19.70
CA ASP A 441 -0.91 31.46 -19.24
C ASP A 441 -0.23 31.55 -17.87
N ARG A 442 0.49 32.64 -17.61
CA ARG A 442 1.16 32.85 -16.34
C ARG A 442 0.15 33.05 -15.21
N LEU A 443 -0.91 33.84 -15.45
CA LEU A 443 -2.01 33.97 -14.51
C LEU A 443 -2.67 32.61 -14.25
N ALA A 444 -2.98 31.85 -15.31
CA ALA A 444 -3.55 30.51 -15.16
C ALA A 444 -2.65 29.60 -14.30
N MET A 445 -1.35 29.49 -14.63
CA MET A 445 -0.40 28.68 -13.88
C MET A 445 -0.25 29.12 -12.42
N GLU A 446 -0.23 30.42 -12.12
CA GLU A 446 -0.13 30.90 -10.74
C GLU A 446 -1.39 30.58 -9.93
N ILE A 447 -2.59 30.69 -10.53
CA ILE A 447 -3.84 30.32 -9.87
C ILE A 447 -3.93 28.81 -9.66
N LEU A 448 -3.51 28.00 -10.63
CA LEU A 448 -3.44 26.54 -10.48
C LEU A 448 -2.40 26.13 -9.42
N GLY A 449 -1.24 26.80 -9.38
CA GLY A 449 -0.24 26.59 -8.34
C GLY A 449 -0.80 26.91 -6.95
N MET A 450 -1.53 28.02 -6.81
CA MET A 450 -2.22 28.35 -5.56
C MET A 450 -3.30 27.32 -5.21
N GLN A 451 -4.09 26.85 -6.17
CA GLN A 451 -5.07 25.79 -5.96
C GLN A 451 -4.41 24.52 -5.42
N THR A 452 -3.29 24.10 -6.02
CA THR A 452 -2.53 22.91 -5.57
C THR A 452 -2.01 23.10 -4.16
N VAL A 453 -1.39 24.25 -3.85
CA VAL A 453 -0.84 24.53 -2.51
C VAL A 453 -1.94 24.55 -1.46
N VAL A 454 -3.03 25.28 -1.70
CA VAL A 454 -4.17 25.35 -0.77
C VAL A 454 -4.82 23.98 -0.60
N GLY A 455 -4.94 23.21 -1.67
CA GLY A 455 -5.49 21.85 -1.63
C GLY A 455 -4.62 20.87 -0.84
N LEU A 456 -3.31 20.87 -1.07
CA LEU A 456 -2.35 20.07 -0.29
C LEU A 456 -2.34 20.46 1.19
N LEU A 457 -2.40 21.77 1.50
CA LEU A 457 -2.58 22.26 2.86
C LEU A 457 -3.91 21.78 3.45
N GLY A 458 -4.99 21.80 2.67
CA GLY A 458 -6.29 21.28 3.08
C GLY A 458 -6.25 19.78 3.42
N LEU A 459 -5.57 18.97 2.61
CA LEU A 459 -5.33 17.56 2.92
C LEU A 459 -4.45 17.39 4.15
N TRP A 460 -3.38 18.16 4.28
CA TRP A 460 -2.53 18.14 5.47
C TRP A 460 -3.32 18.49 6.73
N VAL A 461 -4.15 19.53 6.71
CA VAL A 461 -5.07 19.89 7.80
C VAL A 461 -6.02 18.73 8.10
N ARG A 462 -6.65 18.16 7.07
CA ARG A 462 -7.60 17.04 7.21
C ARG A 462 -6.97 15.82 7.86
N HIS A 463 -5.69 15.57 7.62
CA HIS A 463 -5.03 14.31 7.95
C HIS A 463 -3.93 14.42 9.02
N SER A 464 -3.62 15.64 9.47
CA SER A 464 -2.61 15.90 10.52
C SER A 464 -3.19 16.70 11.69
N LEU A 465 -4.23 17.50 11.46
CA LEU A 465 -4.86 18.37 12.46
C LEU A 465 -6.29 17.95 12.82
N ALA A 466 -6.84 16.90 12.21
CA ALA A 466 -8.19 16.43 12.52
C ALA A 466 -8.35 16.04 14.00
N LEU A 467 -7.30 15.53 14.65
CA LEU A 467 -7.27 15.21 16.07
C LEU A 467 -7.45 16.43 16.99
N LEU A 468 -7.23 17.66 16.50
CA LEU A 468 -7.51 18.88 17.27
C LEU A 468 -9.01 19.15 17.41
N LEU A 469 -9.82 18.63 16.48
CA LEU A 469 -11.26 18.89 16.39
C LEU A 469 -12.12 17.65 16.57
N PHE A 470 -11.56 16.45 16.38
CA PHE A 470 -12.27 15.17 16.49
C PHE A 470 -11.43 14.18 17.30
N THR A 471 -12.08 13.29 18.04
CA THR A 471 -11.43 12.31 18.94
C THR A 471 -10.72 11.17 18.22
N THR A 472 -10.99 10.98 16.94
CA THR A 472 -10.41 9.93 16.09
C THR A 472 -10.11 10.54 14.73
N ASP A 473 -8.91 10.31 14.21
CA ASP A 473 -8.65 10.54 12.79
C ASP A 473 -9.09 9.28 12.02
N ASN A 474 -9.57 9.45 10.81
CA ASN A 474 -9.92 8.32 9.93
C ASN A 474 -8.66 7.69 9.31
N ARG A 475 -7.51 7.89 9.95
CA ARG A 475 -6.20 7.41 9.53
C ARG A 475 -5.61 6.56 10.64
N MET A 476 -5.39 5.29 10.33
CA MET A 476 -4.38 4.48 11.01
C MET A 476 -3.00 4.79 10.40
N PHE A 477 -2.55 6.06 10.47
CA PHE A 477 -1.25 6.48 9.90
C PHE A 477 -0.55 7.55 10.73
N THR A 478 0.66 7.21 11.18
CA THR A 478 1.67 8.12 11.73
C THR A 478 2.44 8.82 10.60
N TYR A 479 2.30 10.16 10.53
CA TYR A 479 3.11 11.25 9.92
C TYR A 479 4.01 11.11 8.66
N SER A 480 4.21 9.96 8.02
CA SER A 480 5.28 9.80 6.99
C SER A 480 4.84 9.97 5.52
N ALA A 481 3.55 10.21 5.23
CA ALA A 481 3.02 10.07 3.85
C ALA A 481 3.09 11.33 2.96
N ALA A 482 3.48 12.51 3.46
CA ALA A 482 3.65 13.68 2.60
C ALA A 482 4.85 13.55 1.62
N ALA A 483 5.78 12.62 1.89
CA ALA A 483 6.93 12.32 1.03
C ALA A 483 6.62 11.32 -0.10
N ALA A 484 5.55 10.51 0.02
CA ALA A 484 5.28 9.40 -0.90
C ALA A 484 4.67 9.84 -2.26
N ALA A 485 3.96 10.96 -2.31
CA ALA A 485 3.35 11.46 -3.55
C ALA A 485 4.40 11.95 -4.57
N THR A 486 5.59 12.33 -4.10
CA THR A 486 6.72 12.73 -4.96
C THR A 486 7.60 11.54 -5.35
N ALA A 487 7.52 10.42 -4.61
CA ALA A 487 8.27 9.20 -4.87
C ALA A 487 7.70 8.35 -6.02
N LEU A 488 6.44 8.58 -6.43
CA LEU A 488 5.79 7.82 -7.52
C LEU A 488 6.41 8.06 -8.92
N LEU A 489 7.37 8.99 -9.06
CA LEU A 489 8.14 9.22 -10.28
C LEU A 489 9.56 8.61 -10.24
N LEU A 490 9.96 7.96 -9.15
CA LEU A 490 11.29 7.36 -9.02
C LEU A 490 11.22 5.94 -8.48
N ARG A 491 11.37 4.99 -9.42
CA ARG A 491 11.64 3.55 -9.25
C ARG A 491 10.56 2.76 -8.50
N VAL A 492 9.75 2.04 -9.28
CA VAL A 492 9.09 0.80 -8.82
C VAL A 492 10.19 -0.17 -8.40
N ALA A 493 10.50 -0.24 -7.11
CA ALA A 493 11.07 -1.43 -6.52
C ALA A 493 9.89 -2.30 -6.11
N ALA A 494 9.78 -3.50 -6.67
CA ALA A 494 8.97 -4.54 -6.05
C ALA A 494 9.53 -4.75 -4.63
N ALA A 495 8.69 -4.68 -3.61
CA ALA A 495 9.12 -5.03 -2.25
C ALA A 495 9.38 -6.54 -2.22
N THR A 496 10.54 -6.95 -1.66
CA THR A 496 10.87 -8.35 -1.43
C THR A 496 9.96 -8.92 -0.36
N ASP A 497 9.29 -10.04 -0.64
CA ASP A 497 8.47 -10.75 0.35
C ASP A 497 9.36 -11.50 1.34
N VAL A 498 8.94 -11.58 2.61
CA VAL A 498 9.75 -12.13 3.70
C VAL A 498 9.00 -13.28 4.37
N PHE A 499 9.60 -14.46 4.35
CA PHE A 499 9.11 -15.65 5.03
C PHE A 499 10.06 -16.06 6.14
N ALA A 500 9.55 -16.75 7.16
CA ALA A 500 10.39 -17.51 8.07
C ALA A 500 10.13 -19.00 7.89
N HIS A 501 11.21 -19.77 7.87
CA HIS A 501 11.12 -21.22 7.84
C HIS A 501 10.56 -21.73 9.17
N PHE A 502 9.60 -22.64 9.12
CA PHE A 502 8.85 -23.09 10.27
C PHE A 502 8.83 -24.62 10.34
N MET A 503 9.37 -25.20 11.40
CA MET A 503 9.36 -26.63 11.66
C MET A 503 8.00 -27.04 12.25
N VAL A 504 7.15 -27.69 11.45
CA VAL A 504 5.82 -28.14 11.89
C VAL A 504 5.92 -29.20 12.99
N GLN A 505 7.00 -29.99 13.03
CA GLN A 505 7.28 -30.98 14.06
C GLN A 505 7.41 -30.34 15.46
N ASN A 506 7.76 -29.05 15.54
CA ASN A 506 7.83 -28.31 16.80
C ASN A 506 6.50 -27.63 17.17
N ALA A 507 5.41 -27.92 16.45
CA ALA A 507 4.08 -27.38 16.71
C ALA A 507 3.10 -28.44 17.24
N TYR A 508 3.59 -29.54 17.84
CA TYR A 508 2.75 -30.63 18.36
C TYR A 508 1.59 -30.15 19.24
N ALA A 509 1.89 -29.27 20.20
CA ALA A 509 0.94 -28.74 21.17
C ALA A 509 0.11 -27.54 20.65
N TYR A 510 0.38 -27.05 19.44
CA TYR A 510 -0.24 -25.83 18.94
C TYR A 510 -1.75 -26.00 18.74
N ASP A 511 -2.48 -24.96 19.13
CA ASP A 511 -3.82 -24.69 18.64
C ASP A 511 -3.81 -23.45 17.73
N VAL A 512 -4.97 -23.10 17.18
CA VAL A 512 -5.15 -21.90 16.35
C VAL A 512 -4.75 -20.62 17.10
N GLY A 513 -4.93 -20.56 18.42
CA GLY A 513 -4.56 -19.41 19.24
C GLY A 513 -3.05 -19.23 19.34
N GLN A 514 -2.31 -20.33 19.52
CA GLN A 514 -0.85 -20.30 19.52
C GLN A 514 -0.30 -19.93 18.14
N TRP A 515 -0.85 -20.48 17.06
CA TRP A 515 -0.50 -20.05 15.70
C TRP A 515 -0.69 -18.55 15.50
N LYS A 516 -1.81 -17.98 15.96
CA LYS A 516 -2.05 -16.53 15.91
C LYS A 516 -1.02 -15.73 16.71
N THR A 517 -0.59 -16.25 17.85
CA THR A 517 0.42 -15.60 18.71
C THR A 517 1.79 -15.51 18.00
N ASP A 518 2.20 -16.61 17.37
CA ASP A 518 3.44 -16.68 16.60
C ASP A 518 3.35 -15.81 15.33
N ILE A 519 2.23 -15.87 14.61
CA ILE A 519 1.97 -15.03 13.43
C ILE A 519 2.02 -13.54 13.79
N ALA A 520 1.37 -13.13 14.87
CA ALA A 520 1.41 -11.73 15.32
C ALA A 520 2.84 -11.28 15.64
N SER A 521 3.61 -12.13 16.32
CA SER A 521 5.02 -11.88 16.63
C SER A 521 5.90 -11.77 15.39
N ALA A 522 5.63 -12.58 14.36
CA ALA A 522 6.34 -12.53 13.09
C ALA A 522 5.98 -11.26 12.29
N GLN A 523 4.70 -10.91 12.22
CA GLN A 523 4.22 -9.68 11.57
C GLN A 523 4.80 -8.41 12.21
N GLN A 524 4.98 -8.38 13.54
CA GLN A 524 5.58 -7.24 14.26
C GLN A 524 7.01 -6.88 13.81
N ILE A 525 7.72 -7.84 13.21
CA ILE A 525 9.07 -7.62 12.68
C ILE A 525 9.12 -7.60 11.15
N GLY A 526 7.96 -7.67 10.49
CA GLY A 526 7.85 -7.57 9.04
C GLY A 526 8.04 -8.88 8.30
N ILE A 527 7.82 -10.03 8.94
CA ILE A 527 7.64 -11.31 8.23
C ILE A 527 6.21 -11.36 7.69
N ASP A 528 6.06 -11.73 6.41
CA ASP A 528 4.78 -11.79 5.68
C ASP A 528 4.15 -13.20 5.71
N GLY A 529 4.97 -14.23 5.91
CA GLY A 529 4.49 -15.62 5.92
C GLY A 529 5.43 -16.64 6.55
N PHE A 530 4.96 -17.89 6.66
CA PHE A 530 5.78 -19.04 7.06
C PHE A 530 5.95 -20.05 5.92
N ALA A 531 7.16 -20.57 5.77
CA ALA A 531 7.45 -21.74 4.94
C ALA A 531 7.37 -22.99 5.83
N LEU A 532 6.30 -23.78 5.67
CA LEU A 532 5.97 -24.92 6.53
C LEU A 532 6.83 -26.12 6.14
N ASN A 533 7.89 -26.36 6.91
CA ASN A 533 8.76 -27.53 6.82
C ASN A 533 8.21 -28.69 7.61
N TRP A 534 8.15 -29.84 6.94
CA TRP A 534 7.72 -31.10 7.52
C TRP A 534 8.21 -32.28 6.69
N ILE A 535 8.24 -33.45 7.30
CA ILE A 535 8.58 -34.74 6.66
C ILE A 535 7.32 -35.55 6.34
N PRO A 536 7.41 -36.63 5.53
CA PRO A 536 6.26 -37.51 5.29
C PRO A 536 5.68 -38.02 6.62
N PRO A 537 4.36 -37.84 6.90
CA PRO A 537 3.78 -38.21 8.19
C PRO A 537 3.91 -39.70 8.54
N ASP A 538 4.04 -40.56 7.52
CA ASP A 538 4.20 -42.01 7.68
C ASP A 538 5.67 -42.44 7.91
N CYS A 539 6.63 -41.51 7.82
CA CYS A 539 8.04 -41.80 8.04
C CYS A 539 8.35 -42.17 9.50
N VAL A 540 7.66 -41.53 10.45
CA VAL A 540 7.79 -41.83 11.89
C VAL A 540 6.39 -42.09 12.44
N THR A 541 6.25 -43.20 13.17
CA THR A 541 4.96 -43.57 13.78
C THR A 541 4.47 -42.46 14.71
N GLY A 542 3.23 -42.01 14.50
CA GLY A 542 2.60 -41.01 15.35
C GLY A 542 2.75 -39.56 14.89
N LEU A 543 3.26 -39.27 13.69
CA LEU A 543 3.32 -37.90 13.13
C LEU A 543 2.09 -37.47 12.32
N GLY A 544 1.02 -38.26 12.27
CA GLY A 544 -0.21 -37.92 11.54
C GLY A 544 -0.85 -36.60 11.96
N TRP A 545 -0.64 -36.16 13.21
CA TRP A 545 -1.11 -34.88 13.75
C TRP A 545 -0.52 -33.66 13.03
N THR A 546 0.60 -33.80 12.32
CA THR A 546 1.23 -32.67 11.59
C THR A 546 0.28 -32.10 10.53
N VAL A 547 -0.57 -32.95 9.93
CA VAL A 547 -1.62 -32.52 9.00
C VAL A 547 -2.64 -31.63 9.72
N ASP A 548 -3.07 -32.01 10.93
CA ASP A 548 -4.01 -31.22 11.72
C ASP A 548 -3.39 -29.86 12.13
N ARG A 549 -2.09 -29.82 12.45
CA ARG A 549 -1.39 -28.57 12.76
C ARG A 549 -1.25 -27.65 11.54
N ILE A 550 -1.13 -28.20 10.35
CA ILE A 550 -1.17 -27.43 9.10
C ILE A 550 -2.58 -26.87 8.88
N ASP A 551 -3.63 -27.64 9.16
CA ASP A 551 -5.01 -27.14 9.10
C ASP A 551 -5.26 -25.98 10.07
N ASP A 552 -4.74 -26.09 11.30
CA ASP A 552 -4.77 -25.03 12.30
C ASP A 552 -3.99 -23.79 11.81
N ALA A 553 -2.83 -23.99 11.16
CA ALA A 553 -2.01 -22.93 10.61
C ALA A 553 -2.74 -22.15 9.51
N PHE A 554 -3.38 -22.83 8.54
CA PHE A 554 -4.18 -22.16 7.50
C PHE A 554 -5.35 -21.39 8.10
N THR A 555 -6.05 -21.97 9.07
CA THR A 555 -7.15 -21.30 9.79
C THR A 555 -6.67 -20.02 10.49
N ALA A 556 -5.52 -20.08 11.18
CA ALA A 556 -4.93 -18.92 11.84
C ALA A 556 -4.45 -17.87 10.84
N ALA A 557 -3.76 -18.29 9.77
CA ALA A 557 -3.18 -17.42 8.77
C ALA A 557 -4.25 -16.67 7.97
N GLU A 558 -5.35 -17.31 7.57
CA GLU A 558 -6.48 -16.64 6.91
C GLU A 558 -7.08 -15.54 7.78
N ALA A 559 -7.30 -15.83 9.06
CA ALA A 559 -7.85 -14.86 10.02
C ALA A 559 -6.91 -13.66 10.25
N MET A 560 -5.60 -13.85 10.08
CA MET A 560 -4.56 -12.85 10.34
C MET A 560 -4.02 -12.18 9.07
N GLY A 561 -4.50 -12.57 7.88
CA GLY A 561 -3.99 -12.13 6.57
C GLY A 561 -2.53 -12.50 6.30
N PHE A 562 -2.06 -13.59 6.89
CA PHE A 562 -0.68 -14.07 6.80
C PHE A 562 -0.54 -15.13 5.69
N GLN A 563 0.65 -15.28 5.11
CA GLN A 563 0.88 -16.18 3.98
C GLN A 563 1.59 -17.47 4.41
N LEU A 564 1.32 -18.57 3.72
CA LEU A 564 1.92 -19.88 3.95
C LEU A 564 2.45 -20.46 2.64
N ILE A 565 3.66 -21.02 2.70
CA ILE A 565 4.30 -21.79 1.63
C ILE A 565 4.46 -23.23 2.13
N TYR A 566 4.16 -24.21 1.28
CA TYR A 566 4.57 -25.59 1.54
C TYR A 566 6.07 -25.75 1.27
N SER A 567 6.82 -26.18 2.29
CA SER A 567 8.24 -26.55 2.16
C SER A 567 8.40 -28.02 2.52
N PHE A 568 8.45 -28.90 1.53
CA PHE A 568 8.55 -30.34 1.83
C PHE A 568 9.99 -30.73 2.13
N ASP A 569 10.24 -31.29 3.32
CA ASP A 569 11.56 -31.81 3.67
C ASP A 569 11.78 -33.15 2.97
N MET A 570 12.65 -33.13 1.96
CA MET A 570 12.99 -34.27 1.11
C MET A 570 14.35 -34.87 1.48
N SER A 571 14.93 -34.51 2.62
CA SER A 571 16.23 -35.03 3.08
C SER A 571 16.10 -36.33 3.90
N TYR A 572 14.92 -36.57 4.48
CA TYR A 572 14.69 -37.73 5.35
C TYR A 572 14.61 -39.03 4.56
N SER A 573 15.63 -39.88 4.74
CA SER A 573 15.74 -41.20 4.08
C SER A 573 15.86 -42.37 5.06
N THR A 574 16.01 -42.09 6.36
CA THR A 574 16.25 -43.09 7.42
C THR A 574 15.11 -44.09 7.62
N CYS A 575 13.88 -43.72 7.23
CA CYS A 575 12.68 -44.54 7.36
C CYS A 575 12.28 -45.30 6.09
N ASN A 576 12.98 -45.11 4.95
CA ASN A 576 12.58 -45.62 3.62
C ASN A 576 11.14 -45.27 3.20
N VAL A 577 10.58 -44.17 3.74
CA VAL A 577 9.29 -43.61 3.35
C VAL A 577 9.53 -42.27 2.70
N TYR A 578 9.12 -42.16 1.44
CA TYR A 578 9.34 -40.98 0.62
C TYR A 578 8.03 -40.22 0.37
N TRP A 579 8.14 -38.95 0.04
CA TRP A 579 7.01 -38.13 -0.39
C TRP A 579 6.29 -38.76 -1.57
N ASN A 580 4.98 -38.87 -1.43
CA ASN A 580 4.11 -39.35 -2.49
C ASN A 580 3.48 -38.16 -3.21
N GLN A 581 3.62 -38.09 -4.54
CA GLN A 581 3.09 -36.99 -5.35
C GLN A 581 1.57 -36.79 -5.20
N SER A 582 0.80 -37.89 -5.03
CA SER A 582 -0.64 -37.80 -4.81
C SER A 582 -0.92 -37.15 -3.46
N PHE A 583 -0.27 -37.60 -2.39
CA PHE A 583 -0.45 -37.03 -1.06
C PHE A 583 -0.04 -35.55 -1.00
N MET A 584 1.10 -35.20 -1.58
CA MET A 584 1.52 -33.80 -1.70
C MET A 584 0.49 -32.98 -2.49
N GLY A 585 0.01 -33.52 -3.61
CA GLY A 585 -0.98 -32.88 -4.46
C GLY A 585 -2.32 -32.66 -3.75
N ASP A 586 -2.75 -33.62 -2.93
CA ASP A 586 -3.95 -33.53 -2.11
C ASP A 586 -3.82 -32.44 -1.05
N MET A 587 -2.68 -32.38 -0.34
CA MET A 587 -2.40 -31.32 0.63
C MET A 587 -2.36 -29.93 -0.01
N ILE A 588 -1.67 -29.77 -1.14
CA ILE A 588 -1.60 -28.50 -1.88
C ILE A 588 -3.00 -28.10 -2.37
N SER A 589 -3.78 -29.05 -2.91
CA SER A 589 -5.09 -28.77 -3.47
C SER A 589 -6.14 -28.43 -2.41
N LYS A 590 -6.02 -29.02 -1.20
CA LYS A 590 -6.93 -28.76 -0.07
C LYS A 590 -7.04 -27.27 0.25
N TYR A 591 -5.92 -26.54 0.17
CA TYR A 591 -5.85 -25.11 0.47
C TYR A 591 -5.60 -24.24 -0.76
N ALA A 592 -5.81 -24.76 -1.98
CA ALA A 592 -5.56 -23.99 -3.19
C ALA A 592 -6.33 -22.65 -3.19
N ASP A 593 -7.60 -22.65 -2.80
CA ASP A 593 -8.43 -21.43 -2.82
C ASP A 593 -8.32 -20.58 -1.54
N SER A 594 -7.46 -20.97 -0.58
CA SER A 594 -7.23 -20.23 0.66
C SER A 594 -6.56 -18.87 0.39
N SER A 595 -6.98 -17.82 1.10
CA SER A 595 -6.31 -16.52 1.05
C SER A 595 -4.94 -16.51 1.74
N ALA A 596 -4.65 -17.52 2.55
CA ALA A 596 -3.35 -17.71 3.19
C ALA A 596 -2.35 -18.46 2.29
N THR A 597 -2.78 -19.05 1.16
CA THR A 597 -1.87 -19.75 0.24
C THR A 597 -1.06 -18.75 -0.57
N TYR A 598 0.27 -18.76 -0.39
CA TYR A 598 1.14 -17.87 -1.13
C TYR A 598 1.26 -18.26 -2.60
N ARG A 599 1.19 -17.27 -3.49
CA ARG A 599 1.21 -17.47 -4.94
C ARG A 599 2.29 -16.64 -5.63
N TRP A 600 3.06 -17.29 -6.48
CA TRP A 600 3.99 -16.65 -7.41
C TRP A 600 3.48 -16.74 -8.85
N ASN A 601 3.29 -15.60 -9.51
CA ASN A 601 2.75 -15.52 -10.87
C ASN A 601 1.42 -16.30 -11.05
N ASN A 602 0.50 -16.17 -10.07
CA ASN A 602 -0.79 -16.85 -9.95
C ASN A 602 -0.76 -18.34 -9.56
N ASN A 603 0.41 -18.99 -9.58
CA ASN A 603 0.55 -20.38 -9.16
C ASN A 603 0.96 -20.47 -7.68
N ILE A 604 0.57 -21.53 -6.98
CA ILE A 604 0.97 -21.78 -5.59
C ILE A 604 2.49 -21.98 -5.56
N LEU A 605 3.20 -21.21 -4.74
CA LEU A 605 4.64 -21.42 -4.58
C LEU A 605 4.88 -22.63 -3.68
N VAL A 606 5.70 -23.56 -4.13
CA VAL A 606 6.13 -24.73 -3.36
C VAL A 606 7.66 -24.76 -3.34
N SER A 607 8.23 -24.87 -2.13
CA SER A 607 9.65 -25.08 -1.91
C SER A 607 9.91 -26.47 -1.32
N THR A 608 11.19 -26.82 -1.22
CA THR A 608 11.63 -28.06 -0.57
C THR A 608 12.91 -27.79 0.21
N TYR A 609 13.21 -28.65 1.18
CA TYR A 609 14.55 -28.80 1.70
C TYR A 609 15.17 -30.09 1.17
N GLY A 610 16.30 -29.97 0.46
CA GLY A 610 16.99 -31.10 -0.15
C GLY A 610 16.20 -31.76 -1.28
N GLY A 611 16.35 -33.09 -1.38
CA GLY A 611 15.80 -33.94 -2.44
C GLY A 611 16.86 -34.42 -3.42
N ASP A 612 17.83 -33.58 -3.74
CA ASP A 612 18.95 -33.88 -4.63
C ASP A 612 19.99 -34.87 -4.07
N GLN A 613 19.88 -35.22 -2.79
CA GLN A 613 20.70 -36.23 -2.12
C GLN A 613 20.02 -37.61 -2.05
N VAL A 614 18.75 -37.69 -2.47
CA VAL A 614 17.92 -38.88 -2.35
C VAL A 614 17.53 -39.36 -3.74
N THR A 615 17.85 -40.61 -4.06
CA THR A 615 17.74 -41.17 -5.42
C THR A 615 16.31 -41.19 -5.98
N GLU A 616 15.32 -41.17 -5.10
CA GLU A 616 13.90 -41.20 -5.40
C GLU A 616 13.37 -39.84 -5.91
N TYR A 617 14.06 -38.74 -5.64
CA TYR A 617 13.61 -37.38 -5.97
C TYR A 617 14.45 -36.75 -7.11
N GLY A 618 14.30 -37.29 -8.31
CA GLY A 618 14.86 -36.70 -9.54
C GLY A 618 13.99 -35.59 -10.14
N ASN A 619 14.45 -35.00 -11.24
CA ASN A 619 13.66 -34.03 -12.01
C ASN A 619 12.30 -34.58 -12.43
N GLU A 620 12.21 -35.87 -12.77
CA GLU A 620 10.96 -36.54 -13.12
C GLU A 620 9.95 -36.53 -11.97
N PHE A 621 10.42 -36.59 -10.72
CA PHE A 621 9.56 -36.49 -9.55
C PHE A 621 8.95 -35.08 -9.45
N PHE A 622 9.77 -34.04 -9.55
CA PHE A 622 9.30 -32.65 -9.54
C PHE A 622 8.38 -32.35 -10.72
N GLN A 623 8.71 -32.85 -11.91
CA GLN A 623 7.90 -32.70 -13.11
C GLN A 623 6.55 -33.43 -12.97
N GLY A 624 6.54 -34.62 -12.37
CA GLY A 624 5.34 -35.39 -12.08
C GLY A 624 4.39 -34.65 -11.13
N LEU A 625 4.91 -34.14 -10.01
CA LEU A 625 4.13 -33.33 -9.06
C LEU A 625 3.53 -32.10 -9.74
N LYS A 626 4.36 -31.36 -10.48
CA LYS A 626 3.93 -30.13 -11.16
C LYS A 626 2.90 -30.39 -12.26
N SER A 627 3.06 -31.46 -13.04
CA SER A 627 2.12 -31.81 -14.11
C SER A 627 0.82 -32.43 -13.59
N GLY A 628 0.84 -33.04 -12.40
CA GLY A 628 -0.35 -33.54 -11.71
C GLY A 628 -1.27 -32.45 -11.17
N LEU A 629 -0.78 -31.22 -11.04
CA LEU A 629 -1.51 -30.08 -10.47
C LEU A 629 -1.81 -29.02 -11.54
N SER A 630 -3.07 -28.58 -11.61
CA SER A 630 -3.53 -27.61 -12.62
C SER A 630 -4.64 -26.71 -12.08
N GLY A 631 -5.05 -25.71 -12.86
CA GLY A 631 -6.10 -24.78 -12.45
C GLY A 631 -5.69 -23.97 -11.21
N SER A 632 -6.55 -23.93 -10.18
CA SER A 632 -6.26 -23.23 -8.92
C SER A 632 -5.12 -23.88 -8.12
N SER A 633 -4.86 -25.17 -8.31
CA SER A 633 -3.77 -25.90 -7.64
C SER A 633 -2.44 -25.87 -8.40
N ALA A 634 -2.35 -25.21 -9.57
CA ALA A 634 -1.12 -25.15 -10.34
C ALA A 634 0.03 -24.56 -9.50
N ILE A 635 1.23 -25.17 -9.59
CA ILE A 635 2.38 -24.80 -8.75
C ILE A 635 3.51 -24.13 -9.53
N THR A 636 4.23 -23.24 -8.84
CA THR A 636 5.57 -22.76 -9.19
C THR A 636 6.55 -23.45 -8.24
N LEU A 637 7.54 -24.16 -8.76
CA LEU A 637 8.53 -24.87 -7.94
C LEU A 637 9.80 -24.03 -7.74
N ALA A 638 10.17 -23.80 -6.48
CA ALA A 638 11.46 -23.22 -6.09
C ALA A 638 12.16 -24.14 -5.08
N PRO A 639 12.73 -25.28 -5.53
CA PRO A 639 13.29 -26.27 -4.62
C PRO A 639 14.60 -25.80 -3.98
N GLY A 640 14.84 -26.22 -2.74
CA GLY A 640 16.07 -25.98 -1.98
C GLY A 640 17.08 -27.12 -2.13
N LEU A 641 17.59 -27.32 -3.35
CA LEU A 641 18.50 -28.42 -3.69
C LEU A 641 19.91 -28.17 -3.13
N THR A 642 20.15 -28.67 -1.93
CA THR A 642 21.29 -28.32 -1.07
C THR A 642 22.68 -28.63 -1.67
N THR A 643 22.82 -29.67 -2.50
CA THR A 643 24.13 -30.04 -3.08
C THR A 643 24.68 -28.95 -3.99
N PHE A 644 23.81 -28.26 -4.75
CA PHE A 644 24.22 -27.17 -5.63
C PHE A 644 24.59 -25.91 -4.85
N SER A 645 23.82 -25.54 -3.82
CA SER A 645 24.17 -24.40 -2.96
C SER A 645 25.46 -24.65 -2.17
N MET A 646 25.66 -25.87 -1.66
CA MET A 646 26.90 -26.24 -0.97
C MET A 646 28.10 -26.27 -1.92
N ALA A 647 27.94 -26.82 -3.13
CA ALA A 647 29.00 -26.81 -4.14
C ALA A 647 29.42 -25.38 -4.51
N ALA A 648 28.44 -24.49 -4.72
CA ALA A 648 28.68 -23.07 -5.01
C ALA A 648 29.39 -22.34 -3.87
N ALA A 649 29.08 -22.68 -2.62
CA ALA A 649 29.66 -22.04 -1.43
C ALA A 649 30.97 -22.68 -0.94
N SER A 650 31.36 -23.82 -1.51
CA SER A 650 32.59 -24.52 -1.13
C SER A 650 33.84 -23.73 -1.50
N SER A 651 34.92 -23.91 -0.73
CA SER A 651 36.21 -23.28 -1.03
C SER A 651 36.74 -23.77 -2.38
N GLY A 652 36.84 -22.87 -3.36
CA GLY A 652 37.25 -23.20 -4.73
C GLY A 652 36.11 -23.70 -5.62
N GLY A 653 34.86 -23.67 -5.13
CA GLY A 653 33.66 -23.92 -5.93
C GLY A 653 33.46 -22.85 -6.99
N ASP A 654 32.71 -23.22 -8.04
CA ASP A 654 32.27 -22.30 -9.09
C ASP A 654 30.75 -22.10 -8.99
N PRO A 655 30.30 -20.95 -8.43
CA PRO A 655 28.89 -20.60 -8.35
C PRO A 655 28.15 -20.62 -9.69
N ALA A 656 28.79 -20.16 -10.77
CA ALA A 656 28.13 -20.07 -12.07
C ALA A 656 27.91 -21.46 -12.67
N SER A 657 28.91 -22.34 -12.56
CA SER A 657 28.78 -23.74 -12.96
C SER A 657 27.73 -24.47 -12.13
N SER A 658 27.73 -24.29 -10.80
CA SER A 658 26.75 -24.92 -9.91
C SER A 658 25.30 -24.48 -10.22
N ALA A 659 25.10 -23.19 -10.51
CA ALA A 659 23.79 -22.67 -10.92
C ALA A 659 23.35 -23.19 -12.29
N SER A 660 24.26 -23.28 -13.25
CA SER A 660 24.00 -23.85 -14.58
C SER A 660 23.64 -25.34 -14.46
N ASP A 661 24.38 -26.10 -13.66
CA ASP A 661 24.16 -27.52 -13.44
C ASP A 661 22.79 -27.78 -12.82
N MET A 662 22.42 -27.00 -11.79
CA MET A 662 21.09 -27.08 -11.17
C MET A 662 19.97 -26.90 -12.19
N LEU A 663 20.03 -25.85 -13.02
CA LEU A 663 19.01 -25.57 -14.03
C LEU A 663 18.95 -26.60 -15.15
N SER A 664 20.09 -27.22 -15.48
CA SER A 664 20.18 -28.26 -16.51
C SER A 664 19.63 -29.61 -16.02
N GLN A 665 19.92 -29.97 -14.76
CA GLN A 665 19.52 -31.24 -14.17
C GLN A 665 18.07 -31.21 -13.70
N TYR A 666 17.59 -30.06 -13.19
CA TYR A 666 16.23 -29.88 -12.66
C TYR A 666 15.41 -28.94 -13.52
N SER A 667 15.17 -29.36 -14.76
CA SER A 667 14.35 -28.62 -15.72
C SER A 667 12.91 -28.31 -15.28
N ALA A 668 12.37 -29.01 -14.28
CA ALA A 668 11.05 -28.78 -13.70
C ALA A 668 11.00 -27.56 -12.76
N ALA A 669 12.14 -27.16 -12.20
CA ALA A 669 12.25 -26.01 -11.32
C ALA A 669 11.94 -24.70 -12.08
N ASP A 670 11.08 -23.86 -11.50
CA ASP A 670 10.76 -22.52 -12.01
C ASP A 670 11.59 -21.44 -11.32
N GLY A 671 11.90 -21.65 -10.05
CA GLY A 671 12.71 -20.79 -9.20
C GLY A 671 13.75 -21.61 -8.46
N TYR A 672 14.40 -21.01 -7.47
CA TYR A 672 15.38 -21.70 -6.63
C TYR A 672 15.45 -21.09 -5.24
N LEU A 673 15.46 -21.93 -4.21
CA LEU A 673 15.74 -21.55 -2.83
C LEU A 673 17.21 -21.85 -2.53
N ASN A 674 18.02 -20.79 -2.39
CA ASN A 674 19.40 -20.97 -1.96
C ASN A 674 19.45 -21.21 -0.44
N TRP A 675 19.57 -22.47 -0.03
CA TRP A 675 19.58 -22.86 1.38
C TRP A 675 20.84 -22.39 2.16
N GLN A 676 21.92 -22.03 1.47
CA GLN A 676 23.18 -21.75 2.13
C GLN A 676 23.18 -20.36 2.80
N ALA A 677 22.76 -20.30 4.07
CA ALA A 677 22.67 -19.06 4.85
C ALA A 677 23.96 -18.69 5.60
N TRP A 678 24.93 -19.60 5.72
CA TRP A 678 26.17 -19.45 6.49
C TRP A 678 27.42 -19.90 5.71
N PRO A 679 28.63 -19.52 6.13
CA PRO A 679 29.88 -19.98 5.50
C PRO A 679 30.07 -21.50 5.64
N LEU A 680 30.45 -22.16 4.55
CA LEU A 680 30.62 -23.62 4.54
C LEU A 680 32.05 -24.03 4.94
N ASN A 681 32.23 -24.42 6.21
CA ASN A 681 33.49 -24.94 6.76
C ASN A 681 34.71 -24.01 6.58
N VAL A 682 34.49 -22.70 6.61
CA VAL A 682 35.55 -21.67 6.54
C VAL A 682 35.32 -20.59 7.59
N GLN A 683 36.41 -20.07 8.17
CA GLN A 683 36.37 -18.96 9.12
C GLN A 683 36.40 -17.62 8.38
N GLN A 684 35.40 -17.39 7.53
CA GLN A 684 35.27 -16.21 6.67
C GLN A 684 33.79 -15.86 6.54
N ASN A 685 33.47 -14.58 6.44
CA ASN A 685 32.09 -14.14 6.20
C ASN A 685 31.57 -14.67 4.86
N ILE A 686 30.30 -15.07 4.82
CA ILE A 686 29.63 -15.50 3.60
C ILE A 686 29.56 -14.31 2.62
N SER A 687 29.73 -14.56 1.32
CA SER A 687 29.60 -13.56 0.26
C SER A 687 28.28 -13.73 -0.51
N THR A 688 27.92 -12.76 -1.36
CA THR A 688 26.76 -12.87 -2.25
C THR A 688 27.04 -13.61 -3.56
N SER A 689 28.26 -14.13 -3.78
CA SER A 689 28.66 -14.67 -5.09
C SER A 689 27.81 -15.85 -5.55
N ALA A 690 27.43 -16.73 -4.61
CA ALA A 690 26.49 -17.81 -4.89
C ALA A 690 25.12 -17.24 -5.24
N ASP A 691 24.63 -16.30 -4.45
CA ASP A 691 23.31 -15.71 -4.63
C ASP A 691 23.18 -15.00 -5.99
N ASP A 692 24.15 -14.17 -6.34
CA ASP A 692 24.23 -13.45 -7.62
C ASP A 692 24.26 -14.42 -8.81
N ALA A 693 24.98 -15.55 -8.68
CA ALA A 693 25.10 -16.55 -9.74
C ALA A 693 23.77 -17.29 -9.97
N PHE A 694 23.12 -17.80 -8.92
CA PHE A 694 21.82 -18.47 -9.04
C PHE A 694 20.73 -17.52 -9.55
N GLN A 695 20.68 -16.30 -9.02
CA GLN A 695 19.70 -15.31 -9.46
C GLN A 695 19.92 -14.92 -10.93
N SER A 696 21.17 -14.74 -11.36
CA SER A 696 21.50 -14.43 -12.76
C SER A 696 21.20 -15.60 -13.71
N ALA A 697 21.46 -16.83 -13.27
CA ALA A 697 21.19 -18.03 -14.06
C ALA A 697 19.69 -18.24 -14.28
N LEU A 698 18.86 -18.04 -13.24
CA LEU A 698 17.39 -18.07 -13.36
C LEU A 698 16.88 -17.01 -14.36
N LYS A 699 17.34 -15.76 -14.22
CA LYS A 699 16.94 -14.65 -15.10
C LYS A 699 17.35 -14.91 -16.55
N SER A 700 18.58 -15.35 -16.79
CA SER A 700 19.12 -15.58 -18.14
C SER A 700 18.51 -16.80 -18.85
N SER A 701 18.09 -17.81 -18.10
CA SER A 701 17.40 -18.99 -18.64
C SER A 701 15.92 -18.76 -18.93
N GLY A 702 15.35 -17.60 -18.56
CA GLY A 702 13.94 -17.26 -18.79
C GLY A 702 12.98 -18.01 -17.87
N ARG A 703 13.48 -18.49 -16.72
CA ARG A 703 12.68 -19.16 -15.70
C ARG A 703 11.73 -18.18 -15.03
N SER A 704 10.53 -18.63 -14.69
CA SER A 704 9.42 -17.76 -14.26
C SER A 704 9.19 -17.71 -12.75
N GLY A 705 9.87 -18.55 -11.97
CA GLY A 705 9.78 -18.61 -10.52
C GLY A 705 10.77 -17.67 -9.82
N PRO A 706 10.65 -17.53 -8.49
CA PRO A 706 11.46 -16.61 -7.72
C PRO A 706 12.86 -17.14 -7.45
N TYR A 707 13.82 -16.23 -7.29
CA TYR A 707 15.03 -16.51 -6.54
C TYR A 707 14.81 -16.19 -5.05
N MET A 708 14.91 -17.22 -4.20
CA MET A 708 14.73 -17.10 -2.75
C MET A 708 16.10 -17.20 -2.05
N MET A 709 16.41 -16.22 -1.21
CA MET A 709 17.67 -16.14 -0.47
C MET A 709 17.44 -16.40 1.01
N THR A 710 18.28 -17.24 1.61
CA THR A 710 18.22 -17.52 3.04
C THR A 710 19.09 -16.58 3.87
N VAL A 711 18.61 -16.26 5.07
CA VAL A 711 19.31 -15.44 6.07
C VAL A 711 19.17 -16.11 7.43
N SER A 712 20.29 -16.32 8.13
CA SER A 712 20.29 -16.96 9.45
C SER A 712 21.07 -16.11 10.46
N PRO A 713 20.62 -16.03 11.74
CA PRO A 713 21.41 -15.40 12.78
C PRO A 713 22.60 -16.25 13.22
N TRP A 714 22.44 -17.58 13.23
CA TRP A 714 23.42 -18.51 13.78
C TRP A 714 23.33 -19.88 13.11
N GLN A 715 24.24 -20.80 13.42
CA GLN A 715 24.05 -22.21 13.08
C GLN A 715 24.90 -23.10 13.97
N TYR A 716 24.23 -23.92 14.78
CA TYR A 716 24.88 -24.92 15.61
C TYR A 716 23.90 -26.04 15.96
N LYS A 717 24.38 -27.29 15.84
CA LYS A 717 23.68 -28.47 16.37
C LYS A 717 24.66 -29.50 16.92
N ASP A 718 24.17 -30.28 17.89
CA ASP A 718 24.84 -31.47 18.40
C ASP A 718 23.82 -32.60 18.58
N LEU A 719 23.65 -33.41 17.53
CA LEU A 719 22.61 -34.45 17.48
C LEU A 719 22.96 -35.71 18.29
N ASN A 720 24.19 -35.80 18.82
CA ASN A 720 24.67 -36.86 19.72
C ASN A 720 24.31 -38.31 19.28
N ASP A 721 24.32 -38.56 17.98
CA ASP A 721 23.91 -39.82 17.34
C ASP A 721 25.09 -40.78 17.07
N GLY A 722 26.29 -40.41 17.52
CA GLY A 722 27.53 -41.17 17.30
C GLY A 722 28.22 -40.87 15.96
N ASN A 723 27.65 -40.02 15.10
CA ASN A 723 28.28 -39.55 13.88
C ASN A 723 28.92 -38.15 14.11
N PRO A 724 30.26 -38.03 14.10
CA PRO A 724 30.92 -36.75 14.32
C PRO A 724 30.69 -35.72 13.18
N LEU A 725 30.03 -36.11 12.07
CA LEU A 725 29.62 -35.18 11.01
C LEU A 725 28.32 -34.45 11.30
N ASP A 726 27.50 -35.00 12.20
CA ASP A 726 26.15 -34.50 12.51
C ASP A 726 26.15 -33.46 13.64
N SER A 727 27.32 -33.21 14.25
CA SER A 727 27.54 -32.18 15.26
C SER A 727 28.57 -31.14 14.80
N TRP A 728 28.14 -29.90 14.64
CA TRP A 728 28.98 -28.83 14.07
C TRP A 728 28.43 -27.44 14.36
N VAL A 729 29.33 -26.45 14.27
CA VAL A 729 29.01 -25.00 14.35
C VAL A 729 29.49 -24.28 13.09
N ALA A 730 28.74 -23.31 12.59
CA ALA A 730 29.22 -22.44 11.51
C ALA A 730 29.98 -21.22 12.07
N TYR A 731 30.73 -20.53 11.21
CA TYR A 731 31.23 -19.21 11.58
C TYR A 731 30.08 -18.20 11.57
N SER A 732 29.55 -17.91 12.77
CA SER A 732 28.28 -17.20 12.96
C SER A 732 28.34 -15.93 13.82
N ASP A 733 29.50 -15.59 14.38
CA ASP A 733 29.69 -14.52 15.38
C ASP A 733 28.99 -13.20 15.01
N THR A 734 29.06 -12.79 13.73
CA THR A 734 28.47 -11.56 13.19
C THR A 734 27.52 -11.82 12.00
N LEU A 735 27.18 -13.09 11.75
CA LEU A 735 26.52 -13.53 10.52
C LEU A 735 25.23 -12.79 10.22
N PHE A 736 24.37 -12.59 11.21
CA PHE A 736 23.08 -11.96 10.99
C PHE A 736 23.21 -10.54 10.45
N VAL A 737 24.09 -9.76 11.08
CA VAL A 737 24.34 -8.36 10.75
C VAL A 737 25.00 -8.26 9.37
N ASP A 738 25.98 -9.11 9.11
CA ASP A 738 26.71 -9.13 7.83
C ASP A 738 25.80 -9.55 6.67
N ARG A 739 24.95 -10.56 6.87
CA ARG A 739 24.03 -11.05 5.85
C ARG A 739 22.94 -10.03 5.54
N PHE A 740 22.42 -9.33 6.54
CA PHE A 740 21.49 -8.22 6.29
C PHE A 740 22.16 -7.00 5.66
N ALA A 741 23.42 -6.69 6.00
CA ALA A 741 24.13 -5.58 5.36
C ALA A 741 24.31 -5.81 3.85
N GLN A 742 24.41 -7.07 3.40
CA GLN A 742 24.40 -7.43 1.98
C GLN A 742 23.07 -7.14 1.28
N LEU A 743 21.98 -6.97 2.04
CA LEU A 743 20.63 -6.70 1.54
C LEU A 743 20.24 -5.21 1.58
N THR A 744 20.99 -4.36 2.31
CA THR A 744 20.55 -2.97 2.58
C THR A 744 21.51 -1.85 2.17
N GLY A 745 22.54 -2.12 1.36
CA GLY A 745 23.47 -1.10 0.81
C GLY A 745 23.24 -0.68 -0.65
N ASP A 746 24.10 0.21 -1.16
CA ASP A 746 24.06 0.70 -2.55
C ASP A 746 24.25 -0.41 -3.61
N ASN A 747 25.04 -1.43 -3.26
CA ASN A 747 25.28 -2.63 -4.07
C ASN A 747 24.56 -3.86 -3.51
N ALA A 748 23.45 -3.66 -2.80
CA ALA A 748 22.70 -4.76 -2.20
C ALA A 748 22.20 -5.75 -3.24
N ILE A 749 22.29 -7.04 -2.91
CA ILE A 749 21.55 -8.06 -3.63
C ILE A 749 20.05 -7.88 -3.37
N LYS A 750 19.24 -8.14 -4.40
CA LYS A 750 17.79 -7.98 -4.35
C LYS A 750 17.11 -9.30 -4.68
N PRO A 751 17.01 -10.22 -3.72
CA PRO A 751 16.26 -11.45 -3.93
C PRO A 751 14.77 -11.15 -4.13
N ASP A 752 14.08 -12.07 -4.80
CA ASP A 752 12.63 -11.95 -4.99
C ASP A 752 11.90 -12.24 -3.67
N ILE A 753 12.41 -13.20 -2.90
CA ILE A 753 11.91 -13.59 -1.57
C ILE A 753 13.09 -13.80 -0.63
N ILE A 754 12.93 -13.42 0.64
CA ILE A 754 13.83 -13.84 1.73
C ILE A 754 13.16 -14.90 2.57
N GLU A 755 13.92 -15.93 2.92
CA GLU A 755 13.51 -16.92 3.92
C GLU A 755 14.46 -16.87 5.12
N LEU A 756 13.95 -16.43 6.27
CA LEU A 756 14.69 -16.41 7.53
C LEU A 756 14.76 -17.83 8.10
N LEU A 757 15.97 -18.30 8.36
CA LEU A 757 16.23 -19.56 9.04
C LEU A 757 16.51 -19.24 10.51
N THR A 758 15.60 -19.52 11.45
CA THR A 758 14.23 -20.03 11.29
C THR A 758 13.31 -19.33 12.29
N TRP A 759 12.00 -19.61 12.24
CA TRP A 759 11.10 -19.20 13.30
C TRP A 759 11.32 -20.04 14.56
N ASN A 760 11.25 -21.36 14.47
CA ASN A 760 11.16 -22.27 15.62
C ASN A 760 12.04 -23.53 15.54
N ASP A 761 13.13 -23.53 14.77
CA ASP A 761 14.08 -24.65 14.78
C ASP A 761 15.09 -24.50 15.91
N PHE A 762 14.69 -25.01 17.08
CA PHE A 762 15.48 -24.89 18.31
C PHE A 762 16.77 -25.69 18.26
N CYS A 763 16.76 -26.85 17.62
CA CYS A 763 17.88 -27.80 17.63
C CYS A 763 19.06 -27.33 16.77
N GLU A 764 18.82 -26.48 15.76
CA GLU A 764 19.88 -25.89 14.94
C GLU A 764 20.32 -24.47 15.40
N SER A 765 19.77 -24.02 16.53
CA SER A 765 20.20 -22.81 17.25
C SER A 765 20.06 -21.50 16.47
N HIS A 766 19.14 -21.43 15.50
CA HIS A 766 18.93 -20.23 14.67
C HIS A 766 17.49 -19.69 14.69
N TYR A 767 16.71 -20.08 15.68
CA TYR A 767 15.31 -19.70 15.82
C TYR A 767 15.15 -18.23 16.27
N LEU A 768 14.05 -17.58 15.86
CA LEU A 768 13.71 -16.20 16.24
C LEU A 768 12.54 -16.12 17.23
N ARG A 769 11.80 -17.21 17.40
CA ARG A 769 10.69 -17.34 18.35
C ARG A 769 11.20 -17.24 19.79
N ASP A 770 10.33 -16.81 20.69
CA ASP A 770 10.55 -16.99 22.13
C ASP A 770 10.76 -18.48 22.46
N LEU A 771 11.66 -18.77 23.40
CA LEU A 771 11.90 -20.15 23.85
C LEU A 771 10.74 -20.59 24.77
N PRO A 772 10.07 -21.73 24.51
CA PRO A 772 9.02 -22.25 25.39
C PRO A 772 9.53 -22.56 26.81
N SER A 773 8.60 -22.71 27.75
CA SER A 773 8.91 -23.21 29.08
C SER A 773 9.35 -24.68 29.03
N GLU A 774 10.50 -25.00 29.62
CA GLU A 774 10.96 -26.38 29.77
C GLU A 774 10.00 -27.23 30.63
N THR A 775 9.29 -26.60 31.58
CA THR A 775 8.55 -27.31 32.63
C THR A 775 7.03 -27.28 32.45
N ASP A 776 6.50 -26.38 31.62
CA ASP A 776 5.06 -26.24 31.41
C ASP A 776 4.56 -27.11 30.25
N THR A 777 4.38 -28.39 30.54
CA THR A 777 3.87 -29.39 29.56
C THR A 777 2.42 -29.19 29.15
N ALA A 778 1.67 -28.29 29.81
CA ALA A 778 0.29 -27.97 29.46
C ALA A 778 0.17 -26.75 28.53
N ALA A 779 1.28 -26.05 28.26
CA ALA A 779 1.30 -24.89 27.39
C ALA A 779 1.02 -25.28 25.93
N THR A 780 0.30 -24.40 25.23
CA THR A 780 -0.03 -24.58 23.81
C THR A 780 1.18 -24.45 22.89
N ASP A 781 2.35 -24.06 23.42
CA ASP A 781 3.62 -24.04 22.70
C ASP A 781 4.66 -25.02 23.23
N TYR A 782 4.23 -26.02 23.99
CA TYR A 782 5.11 -27.05 24.50
C TYR A 782 5.84 -27.81 23.37
N VAL A 783 7.14 -28.06 23.59
CA VAL A 783 8.02 -28.81 22.68
C VAL A 783 8.84 -29.85 23.43
N GLU A 784 9.12 -30.97 22.77
CA GLU A 784 10.01 -32.02 23.27
C GLU A 784 11.35 -31.96 22.53
N LEU A 785 12.44 -31.70 23.25
CA LEU A 785 13.78 -31.56 22.66
C LEU A 785 14.71 -32.75 22.94
N GLY A 786 14.31 -33.69 23.81
CA GLY A 786 15.16 -34.81 24.20
C GLY A 786 16.54 -34.36 24.70
N ASP A 787 17.60 -35.05 24.28
CA ASP A 787 18.99 -34.73 24.64
C ASP A 787 19.43 -33.34 24.18
N MET A 788 18.84 -32.82 23.08
CA MET A 788 19.16 -31.49 22.56
C MET A 788 18.72 -30.37 23.52
N GLY A 789 17.78 -30.66 24.43
CA GLY A 789 17.43 -29.76 25.54
C GLY A 789 18.65 -29.35 26.38
N GLY A 790 19.68 -30.20 26.46
CA GLY A 790 20.92 -29.93 27.19
C GLY A 790 21.71 -28.71 26.71
N TYR A 791 21.50 -28.26 25.46
CA TYR A 791 22.14 -27.06 24.91
C TYR A 791 21.15 -25.99 24.41
N VAL A 792 19.84 -26.22 24.54
CA VAL A 792 18.79 -25.27 24.13
C VAL A 792 18.18 -24.54 25.32
N TRP A 793 17.97 -25.23 26.45
CA TRP A 793 17.28 -24.63 27.58
C TRP A 793 18.09 -23.48 28.21
N GLY A 794 17.44 -22.31 28.27
CA GLY A 794 18.05 -21.08 28.77
C GLY A 794 18.78 -20.23 27.71
N GLN A 795 18.80 -20.65 26.43
CA GLN A 795 19.45 -19.92 25.33
C GLN A 795 18.45 -19.10 24.52
N ASN A 796 17.78 -18.10 25.13
CA ASN A 796 16.77 -17.30 24.43
C ASN A 796 17.37 -16.49 23.25
N HIS A 797 16.74 -16.56 22.07
CA HIS A 797 17.16 -15.86 20.85
C HIS A 797 16.26 -14.71 20.42
N ALA A 798 15.10 -14.56 21.07
CA ALA A 798 14.08 -13.59 20.71
C ALA A 798 14.57 -12.14 20.49
N PRO A 799 15.58 -11.61 21.22
CA PRO A 799 16.07 -10.25 20.96
C PRO A 799 16.67 -10.02 19.57
N TRP A 800 17.13 -11.07 18.86
CA TRP A 800 17.56 -10.94 17.47
C TRP A 800 16.44 -10.46 16.53
N ARG A 801 15.18 -10.63 16.92
CA ARG A 801 14.02 -10.04 16.22
C ARG A 801 14.13 -8.51 16.06
N ILE A 802 14.85 -7.81 16.94
CA ILE A 802 15.10 -6.36 16.82
C ILE A 802 16.05 -6.06 15.65
N ILE A 803 17.10 -6.88 15.47
CA ILE A 803 18.00 -6.77 14.32
C ILE A 803 17.21 -7.03 13.04
N ALA A 804 16.45 -8.13 12.99
CA ALA A 804 15.60 -8.46 11.85
C ALA A 804 14.62 -7.32 11.52
N LYS A 805 13.88 -6.82 12.51
CA LYS A 805 12.92 -5.72 12.34
C LYS A 805 13.54 -4.49 11.68
N TYR A 806 14.74 -4.09 12.11
CA TYR A 806 15.42 -2.93 11.55
C TYR A 806 15.76 -3.13 10.07
N TYR A 807 16.39 -4.25 9.72
CA TYR A 807 16.83 -4.51 8.36
C TYR A 807 15.67 -4.86 7.42
N LEU A 808 14.68 -5.63 7.86
CA LEU A 808 13.49 -5.93 7.06
C LEU A 808 12.68 -4.66 6.78
N ALA A 809 12.55 -3.77 7.77
CA ALA A 809 11.94 -2.46 7.54
C ALA A 809 12.74 -1.64 6.52
N TRP A 810 14.08 -1.59 6.63
CA TRP A 810 14.94 -0.93 5.66
C TRP A 810 14.74 -1.49 4.25
N MET A 811 14.77 -2.81 4.10
CA MET A 811 14.56 -3.47 2.81
C MET A 811 13.22 -3.11 2.18
N LYS A 812 12.14 -3.14 2.96
CA LYS A 812 10.78 -2.84 2.47
C LYS A 812 10.58 -1.37 2.11
N THR A 813 11.24 -0.45 2.81
CA THR A 813 11.12 1.00 2.54
C THR A 813 12.19 1.53 1.58
N GLY A 814 13.25 0.76 1.32
CA GLY A 814 14.42 1.18 0.56
C GLY A 814 15.32 2.19 1.28
N SER A 815 15.07 2.53 2.55
CA SER A 815 15.89 3.45 3.34
C SER A 815 15.90 3.08 4.82
N PRO A 816 17.00 3.34 5.56
CA PRO A 816 17.13 2.91 6.95
C PRO A 816 16.02 3.56 7.80
N PRO A 817 15.27 2.77 8.61
CA PRO A 817 14.20 3.31 9.43
C PRO A 817 14.77 4.23 10.53
N PRO A 818 14.02 5.26 10.95
CA PRO A 818 14.48 6.17 12.01
C PRO A 818 14.62 5.42 13.34
N ILE A 819 15.74 5.66 14.03
CA ILE A 819 16.00 5.11 15.36
C ILE A 819 15.30 5.97 16.40
N THR A 820 14.20 5.45 16.95
CA THR A 820 13.34 6.17 17.91
C THR A 820 13.42 5.63 19.34
N MET A 821 14.04 4.46 19.51
CA MET A 821 14.24 3.80 20.80
C MET A 821 15.70 3.40 20.93
N ASP A 822 16.18 3.37 22.17
CA ASP A 822 17.54 2.97 22.49
C ASP A 822 17.57 1.48 22.83
N GLN A 823 18.13 0.67 21.94
CA GLN A 823 18.16 -0.79 22.04
C GLN A 823 19.56 -1.32 21.73
N VAL A 824 20.08 -2.19 22.59
CA VAL A 824 21.33 -2.92 22.37
C VAL A 824 21.06 -4.41 22.50
N VAL A 825 21.19 -5.12 21.39
CA VAL A 825 21.10 -6.59 21.34
C VAL A 825 22.51 -7.12 21.53
N TYR A 826 22.71 -8.00 22.49
CA TYR A 826 24.03 -8.57 22.76
C TYR A 826 23.95 -10.07 23.02
N TRP A 827 24.94 -10.81 22.53
CA TRP A 827 24.95 -12.26 22.59
C TRP A 827 26.33 -12.80 22.91
N HIS A 828 26.35 -13.99 23.50
CA HIS A 828 27.57 -14.73 23.79
C HIS A 828 27.27 -16.22 23.98
N ARG A 829 28.30 -17.04 23.82
CA ARG A 829 28.28 -18.42 24.30
C ARG A 829 28.47 -18.44 25.81
N ILE A 830 28.03 -19.50 26.48
CA ILE A 830 28.14 -19.63 27.94
C ILE A 830 29.46 -20.29 28.39
N HIS A 831 30.16 -20.96 27.48
CA HIS A 831 31.44 -21.62 27.73
C HIS A 831 32.54 -21.15 26.77
N PRO A 832 33.81 -21.09 27.20
CA PRO A 832 34.96 -21.01 26.30
C PRO A 832 34.91 -22.15 25.28
N LYS A 833 35.34 -21.90 24.03
CA LYS A 833 35.36 -22.94 22.99
C LYS A 833 36.28 -24.13 23.31
N THR A 834 37.25 -23.91 24.20
CA THR A 834 38.18 -24.93 24.70
C THR A 834 37.74 -25.56 26.02
N ALA A 835 36.56 -25.23 26.55
CA ALA A 835 36.04 -25.83 27.77
C ALA A 835 35.89 -27.34 27.62
N VAL A 836 36.23 -28.07 28.70
CA VAL A 836 36.10 -29.53 28.75
C VAL A 836 34.80 -29.87 29.46
N CYS A 837 33.86 -30.47 28.73
CA CYS A 837 32.52 -30.72 29.21
C CYS A 837 32.36 -32.15 29.74
N THR A 838 31.55 -32.30 30.80
CA THR A 838 31.40 -33.56 31.54
C THR A 838 30.17 -34.38 31.16
N GLY A 839 29.16 -33.77 30.54
CA GLY A 839 28.00 -34.42 29.95
C GLY A 839 27.93 -34.18 28.44
N GLY A 840 27.18 -35.07 27.78
CA GLY A 840 26.80 -35.05 26.36
C GLY A 840 27.72 -34.31 25.39
N SER A 841 28.48 -35.07 24.60
CA SER A 841 28.84 -34.65 23.26
C SER A 841 29.21 -35.88 22.42
N SER A 842 28.88 -35.81 21.13
CA SER A 842 29.72 -36.42 20.10
C SER A 842 31.20 -36.11 20.39
N THR A 843 32.11 -37.07 20.24
CA THR A 843 33.51 -36.88 20.70
C THR A 843 34.29 -35.75 20.01
N ALA A 844 33.70 -35.06 19.02
CA ALA A 844 34.25 -33.89 18.36
C ALA A 844 33.16 -33.07 17.64
N ILE A 845 32.88 -31.85 18.10
CA ILE A 845 32.10 -30.86 17.34
C ILE A 845 32.97 -30.27 16.23
N ARG A 846 32.58 -30.48 14.97
CA ARG A 846 33.30 -29.90 13.82
C ARG A 846 33.23 -28.38 13.85
N ASN A 847 34.34 -27.72 13.51
CA ASN A 847 34.51 -26.25 13.47
C ASN A 847 34.41 -25.53 14.82
N ASN A 848 34.46 -26.24 15.96
CA ASN A 848 34.38 -25.67 17.30
C ASN A 848 35.40 -24.54 17.62
N MET A 849 36.50 -24.46 16.87
CA MET A 849 37.50 -23.40 17.02
C MET A 849 37.15 -22.08 16.31
N MET A 850 36.16 -22.08 15.41
CA MET A 850 35.82 -20.90 14.60
C MET A 850 35.17 -19.77 15.41
N PRO A 851 34.20 -20.03 16.31
CA PRO A 851 33.60 -18.96 17.11
C PRO A 851 34.63 -18.26 18.02
N ALA A 852 34.46 -16.97 18.22
CA ALA A 852 35.25 -16.19 19.16
C ALA A 852 34.78 -16.43 20.61
N ASP A 853 35.72 -16.36 21.56
CA ASP A 853 35.41 -16.28 22.99
C ASP A 853 35.18 -14.81 23.34
N ALA A 854 33.99 -14.30 23.02
CA ALA A 854 33.64 -12.89 23.19
C ALA A 854 32.14 -12.69 23.43
N VAL A 855 31.81 -11.54 24.02
CA VAL A 855 30.45 -10.99 24.05
C VAL A 855 30.35 -9.93 22.96
N PHE A 856 29.38 -10.08 22.07
CA PHE A 856 29.11 -9.15 20.97
C PHE A 856 27.91 -8.28 21.32
N ALA A 857 27.93 -7.01 20.91
CA ALA A 857 26.80 -6.10 21.08
C ALA A 857 26.57 -5.27 19.82
N TRP A 858 25.32 -5.26 19.37
CA TRP A 858 24.81 -4.46 18.26
C TRP A 858 23.83 -3.41 18.81
N ALA A 859 24.07 -2.14 18.52
CA ALA A 859 23.39 -1.01 19.14
C ALA A 859 22.64 -0.14 18.13
N LEU A 860 21.37 0.14 18.42
CA LEU A 860 20.55 1.18 17.82
C LEU A 860 20.22 2.22 18.90
N VAL A 861 20.75 3.43 18.77
CA VAL A 861 20.48 4.52 19.73
C VAL A 861 19.99 5.77 19.03
N SER A 862 19.01 6.44 19.65
CA SER A 862 18.36 7.63 19.12
C SER A 862 19.22 8.90 19.20
N GLN A 863 20.32 8.85 19.97
CA GLN A 863 21.24 9.94 20.22
C GLN A 863 22.66 9.39 20.38
N ASP A 864 23.66 10.23 20.11
CA ASP A 864 25.07 9.90 20.35
C ASP A 864 25.26 9.38 21.78
N SER A 865 25.71 8.12 21.87
CA SER A 865 25.83 7.36 23.11
C SER A 865 27.09 6.52 23.07
N THR A 866 27.72 6.36 24.22
CA THR A 866 28.80 5.39 24.41
C THR A 866 28.17 4.10 24.94
N ILE A 867 28.33 2.99 24.22
CA ILE A 867 27.93 1.67 24.71
C ILE A 867 29.06 1.12 25.55
N SER A 868 28.79 0.82 26.82
CA SER A 868 29.75 0.24 27.75
C SER A 868 29.46 -1.24 27.96
N MET A 869 30.51 -2.05 27.96
CA MET A 869 30.46 -3.50 28.13
C MET A 869 31.49 -3.91 29.20
N SER A 870 31.05 -4.71 30.16
CA SER A 870 31.89 -5.20 31.25
C SER A 870 31.67 -6.69 31.45
N VAL A 871 32.77 -7.47 31.47
CA VAL A 871 32.75 -8.92 31.62
C VAL A 871 33.95 -9.35 32.48
N GLY A 872 33.72 -9.67 33.76
CA GLY A 872 34.78 -10.12 34.68
C GLY A 872 35.89 -9.08 34.81
N SER A 873 37.15 -9.47 34.65
CA SER A 873 38.28 -8.51 34.63
C SER A 873 38.28 -7.53 33.45
N ASN A 874 37.52 -7.77 32.38
CA ASN A 874 37.41 -6.87 31.24
C ASN A 874 36.33 -5.81 31.48
N GLN A 875 36.69 -4.75 32.21
CA GLN A 875 35.77 -3.67 32.59
C GLN A 875 35.87 -2.46 31.65
N TYR A 876 34.75 -1.76 31.45
CA TYR A 876 34.68 -0.48 30.73
C TYR A 876 35.13 -0.54 29.26
N TRP A 877 34.90 -1.65 28.57
CA TRP A 877 35.06 -1.67 27.12
C TRP A 877 33.96 -0.83 26.50
N THR A 878 34.30 0.01 25.52
CA THR A 878 33.33 0.95 24.95
C THR A 878 33.43 1.07 23.44
N PHE A 879 32.30 1.32 22.80
CA PHE A 879 32.24 1.80 21.42
C PHE A 879 31.16 2.88 21.26
N GLU A 880 31.33 3.74 20.27
CA GLU A 880 30.38 4.82 20.00
C GLU A 880 29.23 4.34 19.11
N ALA A 881 28.01 4.74 19.47
CA ALA A 881 26.80 4.52 18.70
C ALA A 881 26.02 5.84 18.58
N GLY A 882 25.35 6.04 17.46
CA GLY A 882 24.61 7.28 17.21
C GLY A 882 23.41 7.05 16.29
N PRO A 883 22.63 8.10 16.01
CA PRO A 883 21.41 8.00 15.23
C PRO A 883 21.64 7.74 13.73
N SER A 884 22.90 7.66 13.28
CA SER A 884 23.26 7.42 11.87
C SER A 884 23.01 5.99 11.39
N GLY A 885 22.79 5.05 12.30
CA GLY A 885 22.61 3.65 11.99
C GLY A 885 23.18 2.75 13.08
N PRO A 886 23.13 1.43 12.90
CA PRO A 886 23.66 0.50 13.88
C PRO A 886 25.18 0.57 14.01
N SER A 887 25.66 0.42 15.24
CA SER A 887 27.08 0.19 15.56
C SER A 887 27.24 -1.16 16.25
N MET A 888 28.39 -1.79 16.09
CA MET A 888 28.68 -3.07 16.73
C MET A 888 30.06 -3.05 17.40
N GLY A 889 30.16 -3.73 18.54
CA GLY A 889 31.40 -3.93 19.27
C GLY A 889 31.45 -5.30 19.91
N MET A 890 32.63 -5.64 20.46
CA MET A 890 32.81 -6.86 21.23
C MET A 890 33.74 -6.63 22.41
N VAL A 891 33.63 -7.50 23.41
CA VAL A 891 34.57 -7.62 24.53
C VAL A 891 34.97 -9.10 24.65
N PRO A 892 36.27 -9.43 24.70
CA PRO A 892 36.71 -10.81 24.83
C PRO A 892 36.30 -11.40 26.18
N PHE A 893 36.21 -12.72 26.26
CA PHE A 893 36.04 -13.41 27.52
C PHE A 893 37.21 -13.09 28.47
N PRO A 894 36.92 -12.90 29.76
CA PRO A 894 37.95 -12.58 30.73
C PRO A 894 38.71 -13.84 31.16
N VAL A 895 39.85 -13.65 31.82
CA VAL A 895 40.64 -14.76 32.38
C VAL A 895 39.92 -15.40 33.57
N ASP A 896 39.18 -14.60 34.34
CA ASP A 896 38.39 -14.98 35.51
C ASP A 896 36.94 -15.29 35.13
N ILE A 897 36.71 -16.23 34.21
CA ILE A 897 35.40 -16.41 33.56
C ILE A 897 34.30 -17.01 34.45
N ASP A 898 34.63 -17.79 35.49
CA ASP A 898 33.66 -18.60 36.22
C ASP A 898 32.64 -17.78 37.03
N GLY A 899 31.36 -17.92 36.66
CA GLY A 899 30.25 -17.22 37.31
C GLY A 899 30.12 -15.76 36.87
N VAL A 900 30.85 -15.33 35.85
CA VAL A 900 30.82 -13.95 35.36
C VAL A 900 29.57 -13.68 34.56
N VAL A 901 28.83 -12.63 34.93
CA VAL A 901 27.69 -12.14 34.17
C VAL A 901 28.13 -10.95 33.31
N ALA A 902 27.88 -11.02 32.00
CA ALA A 902 28.15 -9.90 31.10
C ALA A 902 27.15 -8.76 31.37
N GLU A 903 27.67 -7.54 31.51
CA GLU A 903 26.89 -6.31 31.69
C GLU A 903 27.07 -5.40 30.46
N VAL A 904 25.97 -4.88 29.95
CA VAL A 904 25.95 -3.89 28.86
C VAL A 904 25.14 -2.67 29.29
N ALA A 905 25.64 -1.48 28.98
CA ALA A 905 25.02 -0.22 29.35
C ALA A 905 25.10 0.82 28.23
N ILE A 906 24.07 1.66 28.14
CA ILE A 906 24.00 2.84 27.28
C ILE A 906 24.37 4.05 28.13
N VAL A 907 25.43 4.77 27.77
CA VAL A 907 25.96 5.91 28.54
C VAL A 907 25.87 7.19 27.72
N ARG A 908 25.35 8.27 28.34
CA ARG A 908 25.30 9.63 27.75
C ARG A 908 25.75 10.67 28.77
N GLY A 909 26.64 11.57 28.36
CA GLY A 909 27.13 12.63 29.25
C GLY A 909 27.77 12.10 30.55
N GLY A 910 28.35 10.89 30.50
CA GLY A 910 28.93 10.21 31.67
C GLY A 910 27.92 9.58 32.63
N GLN A 911 26.65 9.48 32.27
CA GLN A 911 25.60 8.83 33.07
C GLN A 911 25.04 7.61 32.33
N THR A 912 24.81 6.52 33.06
CA THR A 912 24.11 5.34 32.55
C THR A 912 22.64 5.67 32.34
N VAL A 913 22.19 5.59 31.09
CA VAL A 913 20.79 5.78 30.69
C VAL A 913 19.99 4.50 30.91
N GLN A 914 20.57 3.38 30.49
CA GLN A 914 19.98 2.05 30.65
C GLN A 914 21.09 1.01 30.73
N SER A 915 20.87 -0.07 31.49
CA SER A 915 21.78 -1.21 31.54
C SER A 915 21.00 -2.52 31.60
N GLY A 916 21.68 -3.62 31.27
CA GLY A 916 21.14 -4.96 31.36
C GLY A 916 22.26 -5.98 31.58
N ASN A 917 21.89 -7.05 32.27
CA ASN A 917 22.76 -8.18 32.58
C ASN A 917 22.34 -9.39 31.75
N SER A 918 23.31 -10.21 31.34
CA SER A 918 23.00 -11.47 30.67
C SER A 918 22.17 -12.38 31.56
N SER A 919 21.24 -13.09 30.95
CA SER A 919 20.42 -14.12 31.60
C SER A 919 21.21 -15.39 31.96
N GLN A 920 22.39 -15.60 31.37
CA GLN A 920 23.27 -16.72 31.65
C GLN A 920 24.67 -16.21 32.03
N ALA A 921 25.24 -16.78 33.09
CA ALA A 921 26.63 -16.55 33.44
C ALA A 921 27.56 -17.31 32.50
N LEU A 922 28.74 -16.76 32.29
CA LEU A 922 29.86 -17.42 31.66
C LEU A 922 30.51 -18.38 32.66
N SER A 923 30.96 -19.53 32.19
CA SER A 923 31.76 -20.44 33.02
C SER A 923 32.59 -21.39 32.18
N SER A 924 33.76 -21.78 32.71
CA SER A 924 34.55 -22.89 32.21
C SER A 924 34.02 -24.25 32.67
N ASP A 925 33.22 -24.29 33.75
CA ASP A 925 32.48 -25.48 34.15
C ASP A 925 31.38 -25.77 33.13
N CYS A 926 31.51 -26.91 32.48
CA CYS A 926 30.69 -27.26 31.34
C CYS A 926 30.02 -28.63 31.54
N SER A 927 28.69 -28.65 31.54
CA SER A 927 27.91 -29.89 31.54
C SER A 927 27.61 -30.37 30.13
N TRP A 928 27.54 -29.49 29.13
CA TRP A 928 27.28 -29.84 27.73
C TRP A 928 28.09 -28.93 26.82
N GLN A 929 28.76 -29.47 25.79
CA GLN A 929 29.55 -28.63 24.90
C GLN A 929 28.63 -27.76 24.04
N ASN A 930 28.34 -26.54 24.52
CA ASN A 930 27.28 -25.70 23.98
C ASN A 930 27.83 -24.51 23.16
N PHE A 931 27.50 -24.47 21.87
CA PHE A 931 27.77 -23.34 20.97
C PHE A 931 26.50 -22.57 20.57
N ASN A 932 25.36 -22.89 21.19
CA ASN A 932 24.13 -22.13 21.11
C ASN A 932 24.26 -20.85 21.96
N PRO A 933 24.18 -19.65 21.38
CA PRO A 933 24.38 -18.42 22.15
C PRO A 933 23.15 -18.09 22.98
N VAL A 934 23.36 -17.37 24.07
CA VAL A 934 22.29 -16.61 24.74
C VAL A 934 22.25 -15.22 24.13
N VAL A 935 21.05 -14.70 23.87
CA VAL A 935 20.83 -13.37 23.31
C VAL A 935 20.02 -12.54 24.31
N ASN A 936 20.50 -11.33 24.57
CA ASN A 936 19.95 -10.44 25.58
C ASN A 936 19.69 -9.06 24.99
N LEU A 937 18.96 -8.24 25.74
CA LEU A 937 18.54 -6.90 25.34
C LEU A 937 18.78 -5.89 26.47
N VAL A 938 19.42 -4.77 26.14
CA VAL A 938 19.32 -3.52 26.90
C VAL A 938 18.38 -2.60 26.13
N GLY A 939 17.25 -2.23 26.69
CA GLY A 939 16.28 -1.40 25.97
C GLY A 939 14.83 -1.82 26.21
N PRO A 940 13.86 -1.03 25.72
CA PRO A 940 12.50 -1.50 25.50
C PRO A 940 12.50 -2.72 24.56
N GLY A 941 11.65 -3.71 24.85
CA GLY A 941 11.38 -4.83 23.94
C GLY A 941 10.52 -4.42 22.75
N ILE A 942 10.19 -5.38 21.89
CA ILE A 942 9.33 -5.13 20.71
C ILE A 942 7.90 -4.68 21.13
N ASN A 943 7.45 -5.06 22.34
CA ASN A 943 6.09 -4.84 22.84
C ASN A 943 5.84 -3.53 23.63
N SER A 944 6.80 -2.63 23.77
CA SER A 944 6.65 -1.44 24.63
C SER A 944 6.27 -0.13 23.92
N GLY A 945 5.76 -0.17 22.68
CA GLY A 945 5.27 1.04 22.04
C GLY A 945 4.63 0.85 20.67
N SER A 946 3.30 0.73 20.65
CA SER A 946 2.40 1.26 19.61
C SER A 946 0.96 0.96 19.99
#